data_AF-A0A0D2JRC9-F1
#
_entry.id   AF-A0A0D2JRC9-F1
#
_cell.length_a   1.000
_cell.length_b   1.000
_cell.length_c   1.000
_cell.angle_alpha   90.00
_cell.angle_beta   90.00
_cell.angle_gamma   90.00
#
_symmetry.space_group_name_H-M   'P 1'
#
loop_
_entity.id
_entity.type
_entity.pdbx_description
1 polymer ?
#
loop_
_entity_poly.entity_id
_entity_poly.type
_entity_poly.pdbx_seq_one_letter_code
_entity_poly.pdbx_strand_id
1 'polypeptide(L)'
;MAQIPHTSQVQPQVRGELQPLQVSFERFRATLDPDEQEKFQHTTFQDVISEVESLEKKQAASSHTVKIKSRIQPLLSFLDRYGRALDSLTQAKPIPFSLVWGLVRILLEVASSHSRYLERLIDAVEDITDKVSLYAEYESLLKGDLRFQAALADVYYDTLVFLHKAKTVFSKRGFSLLWRNSWRTFELDFQKTLRGLSRHKTVLEDEIALSDRTRVVAVWKEARHNVSRWLSPADAQDDFLRESKRRTSPCGQWLLSHELFKEWYHSTQNRILWIVGPPGSGKTVLSTSIIEHVQSERDAKVRQPVAFFYCSQNSQQNQTTVSILAAIIAQIIAQFEDLPEAVLEAYNKSTKCARPRLSMADQPLFLIKSLCDLLNELYIVIDGLDEAEDPDDVMQKMLAITDSSANVRTLILSRELPGLTKRFDPHPIFRITSKDTRADIDVFVADQLSKLDFMDAELHDKMFAKLSQGADGMFLWASLILQSLASATSTYDAMDILSNHPVGLSMTYNAILRRFNTRSPQGQKLTKTFLTWLCCAARPVGWNELRAALAVDKLEEENFRQRIPFKAAMLEICSPLVEYLSDQDVFRFVHISVREFLLTVTETPSVGRDDESQLPFREADGHFHIATVCLRYLLQAAVVEANLGPDSLLFPLSEYATSFWAYHLVRSRYDSELDEMMHSYLSSRPRRLSWIARQLFGESSVFPLQHLVKLQKQLCKWASAGDRERDDRLDWIRDVEQILLDVEHVEEQQRSSGSETDSIGGRARITYFEKLMVIRDLSREYTMSNRLDQGERWMTQALQKKQGSLRPDELSTVWLLNSLGIVYDQQQKVELAAATQEKALMIQEKHLGTSHLETIWTVNELGRMYRHLQRTQDSITMHSRALAVLRTSGDDLQVAWTLNTLARARRQLGDPANAIALHKEAIAIQKKLLGAEHPHVLWATADIGRCYRDQHRFVESARHHRICLEGRKRVLGLDHLDTLWAMNDLGLVMAEFNKVEARKLHRQALVGQTLLLGASHRHTVWSRTQIAKLEAQISLV
;
A
#
# COMPACT_ATOMS: atom_id res chain seq x y z
N MET A 1 -37.94 -33.43 -38.14
CA MET A 1 -38.70 -32.85 -39.28
C MET A 1 -39.67 -31.81 -38.74
N ALA A 2 -39.96 -30.79 -39.54
CA ALA A 2 -40.84 -29.64 -39.30
C ALA A 2 -40.15 -28.37 -38.78
N GLN A 3 -39.73 -27.56 -39.76
CA GLN A 3 -39.51 -26.12 -39.69
C GLN A 3 -40.79 -25.43 -39.22
N ILE A 4 -40.66 -24.41 -38.37
CA ILE A 4 -41.71 -23.42 -38.08
C ILE A 4 -41.12 -22.04 -38.43
N PRO A 5 -41.92 -21.15 -39.07
CA PRO A 5 -41.45 -20.26 -40.12
C PRO A 5 -41.05 -18.88 -39.61
N HIS A 6 -40.14 -18.26 -40.38
CA HIS A 6 -39.87 -16.84 -40.37
C HIS A 6 -41.16 -16.03 -40.55
N THR A 7 -41.61 -15.37 -39.49
CA THR A 7 -42.54 -14.25 -39.58
C THR A 7 -41.83 -12.97 -39.21
N SER A 8 -41.59 -12.18 -40.25
CA SER A 8 -41.76 -10.73 -40.27
C SER A 8 -40.80 -9.93 -39.39
N GLN A 9 -39.68 -9.55 -40.00
CA GLN A 9 -39.01 -8.29 -39.74
C GLN A 9 -40.06 -7.17 -39.66
N VAL A 10 -40.39 -6.74 -38.43
CA VAL A 10 -40.80 -5.35 -38.22
C VAL A 10 -39.50 -4.56 -38.35
N GLN A 11 -39.21 -4.13 -39.58
CA GLN A 11 -38.34 -2.98 -39.78
C GLN A 11 -38.88 -1.85 -38.89
N PRO A 12 -38.06 -1.20 -38.04
CA PRO A 12 -38.42 0.13 -37.59
C PRO A 12 -38.40 1.00 -38.85
N GLN A 13 -39.57 1.19 -39.44
CA GLN A 13 -39.80 2.25 -40.40
C GLN A 13 -39.34 3.55 -39.75
N VAL A 14 -38.39 4.20 -40.41
CA VAL A 14 -37.97 5.58 -40.22
C VAL A 14 -39.22 6.45 -40.01
N ARG A 15 -39.56 6.74 -38.75
CA ARG A 15 -40.61 7.68 -38.37
C ARG A 15 -40.02 8.68 -37.38
N GLY A 16 -39.46 9.76 -37.93
CA GLY A 16 -39.80 11.10 -37.43
C GLY A 16 -38.90 11.80 -36.41
N GLU A 17 -37.69 11.35 -36.08
CA GLU A 17 -36.85 12.04 -35.06
C GLU A 17 -35.86 13.09 -35.61
N LEU A 18 -35.70 13.21 -36.93
CA LEU A 18 -34.91 14.29 -37.54
C LEU A 18 -35.70 15.61 -37.70
N GLN A 19 -37.03 15.58 -37.62
CA GLN A 19 -37.88 16.78 -37.70
C GLN A 19 -37.75 17.69 -36.46
N PRO A 20 -37.78 17.19 -35.20
CA PRO A 20 -37.67 18.04 -34.00
C PRO A 20 -36.36 18.83 -33.94
N LEU A 21 -35.23 18.20 -34.29
CA LEU A 21 -33.94 18.86 -34.29
C LEU A 21 -33.84 19.93 -35.40
N GLN A 22 -34.30 19.61 -36.61
CA GLN A 22 -34.36 20.58 -37.71
C GLN A 22 -35.33 21.74 -37.41
N VAL A 23 -36.48 21.46 -36.82
CA VAL A 23 -37.47 22.49 -36.43
C VAL A 23 -36.91 23.39 -35.33
N SER A 24 -36.20 22.85 -34.33
CA SER A 24 -35.52 23.65 -33.31
C SER A 24 -34.40 24.49 -33.90
N PHE A 25 -33.64 23.92 -34.85
CA PHE A 25 -32.60 24.64 -35.57
C PHE A 25 -33.17 25.80 -36.40
N GLU A 26 -34.27 25.60 -37.12
CA GLU A 26 -34.93 26.64 -37.91
C GLU A 26 -35.59 27.72 -37.04
N ARG A 27 -36.28 27.32 -35.96
CA ARG A 27 -36.82 28.25 -34.95
C ARG A 27 -35.71 29.09 -34.31
N PHE A 28 -34.59 28.45 -34.01
CA PHE A 28 -33.44 29.13 -33.45
C PHE A 28 -32.86 30.12 -34.46
N ARG A 29 -32.65 29.71 -35.71
CA ARG A 29 -32.15 30.57 -36.79
C ARG A 29 -33.05 31.79 -37.02
N ALA A 30 -34.37 31.63 -36.93
CA ALA A 30 -35.33 32.73 -37.06
C ALA A 30 -35.24 33.79 -35.94
N THR A 31 -34.52 33.52 -34.84
CA THR A 31 -34.33 34.45 -33.71
C THR A 31 -33.04 35.28 -33.80
N LEU A 32 -32.31 35.12 -34.92
CA LEU A 32 -31.12 35.88 -35.26
C LEU A 32 -31.49 37.00 -36.23
N ASP A 33 -31.01 38.21 -35.96
CA ASP A 33 -31.15 39.33 -36.90
C ASP A 33 -30.33 39.06 -38.19
N PRO A 34 -30.64 39.70 -39.34
CA PRO A 34 -29.98 39.40 -40.61
C PRO A 34 -28.45 39.47 -40.57
N ASP A 35 -27.91 40.48 -39.87
CA ASP A 35 -26.47 40.66 -39.67
C ASP A 35 -25.83 39.56 -38.79
N GLU A 36 -26.59 39.00 -37.84
CA GLU A 36 -26.13 37.89 -36.99
C GLU A 36 -26.14 36.57 -37.77
N GLN A 37 -27.15 36.35 -38.62
CA GLN A 37 -27.23 35.15 -39.47
C GLN A 37 -26.05 35.06 -40.45
N GLU A 38 -25.63 36.18 -41.02
CA GLU A 38 -24.49 36.25 -41.94
C GLU A 38 -23.16 36.01 -41.19
N LYS A 39 -22.96 36.66 -40.04
CA LYS A 39 -21.77 36.45 -39.19
C LYS A 39 -21.64 35.01 -38.69
N PHE A 40 -22.75 34.39 -38.34
CA PHE A 40 -22.74 33.05 -37.75
C PHE A 40 -22.61 31.93 -38.76
N GLN A 41 -23.02 32.14 -40.02
CA GLN A 41 -22.85 31.13 -41.08
C GLN A 41 -21.39 30.69 -41.24
N HIS A 42 -20.44 31.59 -40.98
CA HIS A 42 -19.01 31.35 -41.15
C HIS A 42 -18.23 31.19 -39.85
N THR A 43 -18.90 31.16 -38.67
CA THR A 43 -18.20 31.04 -37.39
C THR A 43 -17.66 29.62 -37.20
N THR A 44 -16.37 29.52 -36.89
CA THR A 44 -15.67 28.25 -36.66
C THR A 44 -15.33 28.05 -35.19
N PHE A 45 -14.95 26.82 -34.82
CA PHE A 45 -14.42 26.49 -33.51
C PHE A 45 -13.24 27.40 -33.09
N GLN A 46 -12.35 27.69 -34.05
CA GLN A 46 -11.17 28.50 -33.81
C GLN A 46 -11.52 29.95 -33.47
N ASP A 47 -12.62 30.47 -34.03
CA ASP A 47 -13.11 31.81 -33.72
C ASP A 47 -13.60 31.90 -32.26
N VAL A 48 -14.29 30.88 -31.76
CA VAL A 48 -14.73 30.78 -30.36
C VAL A 48 -13.51 30.74 -29.42
N ILE A 49 -12.50 29.92 -29.75
CA ILE A 49 -11.25 29.85 -28.98
C ILE A 49 -10.54 31.22 -28.95
N SER A 50 -10.49 31.92 -30.08
CA SER A 50 -9.86 33.24 -30.16
C SER A 50 -10.59 34.28 -29.30
N GLU A 51 -11.92 34.19 -29.21
CA GLU A 51 -12.72 35.08 -28.37
C GLU A 51 -12.51 34.77 -26.87
N VAL A 52 -12.45 33.49 -26.49
CA VAL A 52 -12.11 33.07 -25.12
C VAL A 52 -10.73 33.60 -24.71
N GLU A 53 -9.74 33.54 -25.61
CA GLU A 53 -8.39 34.08 -25.35
C GLU A 53 -8.38 35.61 -25.24
N SER A 54 -9.18 36.29 -26.06
CA SER A 54 -9.41 37.75 -25.99
C SER A 54 -10.02 38.15 -24.63
N LEU A 55 -11.00 37.38 -24.14
CA LEU A 55 -11.66 37.59 -22.86
C LEU A 55 -10.72 37.35 -21.67
N GLU A 56 -9.93 36.28 -21.70
CA GLU A 56 -8.92 36.00 -20.67
C GLU A 56 -7.86 37.12 -20.60
N LYS A 57 -7.42 37.65 -21.76
CA LYS A 57 -6.51 38.80 -21.83
C LYS A 57 -7.13 40.08 -21.26
N LYS A 58 -8.41 40.36 -21.55
CA LYS A 58 -9.12 41.52 -21.00
C LYS A 58 -9.32 41.42 -19.48
N GLN A 59 -9.54 40.22 -18.93
CA GLN A 59 -9.72 40.01 -17.50
C GLN A 59 -8.39 39.92 -16.72
N ALA A 60 -7.28 39.55 -17.36
CA ALA A 60 -5.95 39.52 -16.75
C ALA A 60 -5.46 40.89 -16.24
N ALA A 61 -6.08 41.99 -16.68
CA ALA A 61 -5.84 43.34 -16.15
C ALA A 61 -6.55 43.62 -14.81
N SER A 62 -7.45 42.73 -14.36
CA SER A 62 -8.15 42.78 -13.07
C SER A 62 -7.71 41.62 -12.17
N SER A 63 -7.59 41.84 -10.85
CA SER A 63 -6.83 40.98 -9.92
C SER A 63 -7.35 39.56 -9.67
N HIS A 64 -8.40 39.11 -10.37
CA HIS A 64 -8.94 37.75 -10.31
C HIS A 64 -8.99 37.17 -11.72
N THR A 65 -7.97 36.40 -12.10
CA THR A 65 -7.93 35.76 -13.42
C THR A 65 -8.61 34.39 -13.36
N VAL A 66 -9.84 34.30 -13.86
CA VAL A 66 -10.56 33.03 -14.07
C VAL A 66 -10.07 32.41 -15.38
N LYS A 67 -9.59 31.16 -15.39
CA LYS A 67 -9.23 30.44 -16.62
C LYS A 67 -10.48 29.88 -17.29
N ILE A 68 -11.20 30.74 -18.00
CA ILE A 68 -12.42 30.41 -18.74
C ILE A 68 -12.15 29.29 -19.75
N LYS A 69 -10.98 29.34 -20.42
CA LYS A 69 -10.59 28.37 -21.44
C LYS A 69 -10.52 26.95 -20.90
N SER A 70 -9.83 26.72 -19.78
CA SER A 70 -9.68 25.36 -19.22
C SER A 70 -11.00 24.76 -18.75
N ARG A 71 -11.96 25.59 -18.29
CA ARG A 71 -13.25 25.12 -17.77
C ARG A 71 -14.24 24.79 -18.88
N ILE A 72 -14.24 25.54 -19.98
CA ILE A 72 -15.15 25.32 -21.12
C ILE A 72 -14.52 24.37 -22.17
N GLN A 73 -13.21 24.11 -22.11
CA GLN A 73 -12.48 23.24 -23.05
C GLN A 73 -13.09 21.84 -23.23
N PRO A 74 -13.55 21.13 -22.19
CA PRO A 74 -14.10 19.80 -22.40
C PRO A 74 -15.46 19.85 -23.11
N LEU A 75 -16.33 20.85 -22.83
CA LEU A 75 -17.55 21.09 -23.63
C LEU A 75 -17.21 21.38 -25.09
N LEU A 76 -16.22 22.26 -25.32
CA LEU A 76 -15.74 22.63 -26.65
C LEU A 76 -15.24 21.39 -27.42
N SER A 77 -14.48 20.54 -26.74
CA SER A 77 -13.99 19.28 -27.31
C SER A 77 -15.09 18.24 -27.55
N PHE A 78 -16.14 18.25 -26.73
CA PHE A 78 -17.30 17.40 -26.91
C PHE A 78 -18.12 17.86 -28.11
N LEU A 79 -18.53 19.13 -28.16
CA LEU A 79 -19.33 19.71 -29.26
C LEU A 79 -18.62 19.58 -30.62
N ASP A 80 -17.28 19.67 -30.66
CA ASP A 80 -16.48 19.49 -31.87
C ASP A 80 -16.37 18.02 -32.33
N ARG A 81 -16.24 17.07 -31.40
CA ARG A 81 -16.30 15.63 -31.71
C ARG A 81 -17.71 15.19 -32.10
N TYR A 82 -18.70 15.71 -31.39
CA TYR A 82 -20.13 15.48 -31.59
C TYR A 82 -20.62 15.98 -32.95
N GLY A 83 -20.22 17.19 -33.38
CA GLY A 83 -20.56 17.72 -34.70
C GLY A 83 -20.05 16.82 -35.83
N ARG A 84 -18.84 16.27 -35.69
CA ARG A 84 -18.28 15.31 -36.65
C ARG A 84 -19.05 13.99 -36.70
N ALA A 85 -19.57 13.52 -35.56
CA ALA A 85 -20.41 12.32 -35.50
C ALA A 85 -21.81 12.54 -36.14
N LEU A 86 -22.45 13.67 -35.88
CA LEU A 86 -23.73 14.05 -36.50
C LEU A 86 -23.62 14.32 -38.01
N ASP A 87 -22.54 14.96 -38.46
CA ASP A 87 -22.28 15.22 -39.88
C ASP A 87 -22.10 13.90 -40.66
N SER A 88 -21.50 12.88 -40.02
CA SER A 88 -21.40 11.51 -40.53
C SER A 88 -22.77 10.80 -40.63
N LEU A 89 -23.69 11.08 -39.70
CA LEU A 89 -25.02 10.44 -39.60
C LEU A 89 -26.08 11.08 -40.52
N THR A 90 -25.99 12.39 -40.80
CA THR A 90 -27.05 13.17 -41.48
C THR A 90 -26.89 13.30 -42.99
N GLN A 91 -26.25 12.32 -43.66
CA GLN A 91 -25.79 12.26 -45.08
C GLN A 91 -26.63 13.00 -46.17
N ALA A 92 -27.89 13.38 -45.91
CA ALA A 92 -28.75 14.15 -46.79
C ALA A 92 -28.62 15.69 -46.70
N LYS A 93 -28.32 16.31 -45.54
CA LYS A 93 -28.07 17.77 -45.39
C LYS A 93 -27.25 18.06 -44.11
N PRO A 94 -25.98 18.49 -44.21
CA PRO A 94 -25.20 18.86 -43.03
C PRO A 94 -25.87 20.04 -42.31
N ILE A 95 -26.13 19.90 -41.01
CA ILE A 95 -26.67 20.97 -40.16
C ILE A 95 -25.49 21.89 -39.82
N PRO A 96 -25.47 23.17 -40.25
CA PRO A 96 -24.28 23.99 -40.04
C PRO A 96 -24.04 24.30 -38.55
N PHE A 97 -23.08 23.58 -37.97
CA PHE A 97 -22.59 23.76 -36.58
C PHE A 97 -22.03 25.16 -36.32
N SER A 98 -21.75 25.93 -37.38
CA SER A 98 -21.30 27.32 -37.32
C SER A 98 -22.26 28.24 -36.54
N LEU A 99 -23.56 27.93 -36.53
CA LEU A 99 -24.56 28.65 -35.73
C LEU A 99 -24.44 28.38 -34.22
N VAL A 100 -24.05 27.17 -33.81
CA VAL A 100 -23.79 26.83 -32.39
C VAL A 100 -22.54 27.55 -31.91
N TRP A 101 -21.49 27.56 -32.74
CA TRP A 101 -20.25 28.28 -32.44
C TRP A 101 -20.45 29.78 -32.37
N GLY A 102 -21.22 30.37 -33.30
CA GLY A 102 -21.61 31.78 -33.26
C GLY A 102 -22.32 32.18 -31.98
N LEU A 103 -23.18 31.31 -31.45
CA LEU A 103 -23.89 31.56 -30.19
C LEU A 103 -23.04 31.47 -28.95
N VAL A 104 -22.22 30.42 -28.83
CA VAL A 104 -21.29 30.27 -27.70
C VAL A 104 -20.39 31.50 -27.64
N ARG A 105 -19.95 31.99 -28.80
CA ARG A 105 -19.20 33.24 -28.93
C ARG A 105 -19.97 34.45 -28.42
N ILE A 106 -21.21 34.69 -28.85
CA ILE A 106 -22.02 35.82 -28.35
C ILE A 106 -22.34 35.71 -26.87
N LEU A 107 -22.62 34.51 -26.36
CA LEU A 107 -22.89 34.30 -24.94
C LEU A 107 -21.66 34.67 -24.09
N LEU A 108 -20.46 34.29 -24.54
CA LEU A 108 -19.21 34.68 -23.90
C LEU A 108 -18.96 36.19 -24.01
N GLU A 109 -19.23 36.80 -25.17
CA GLU A 109 -19.09 38.24 -25.38
C GLU A 109 -20.04 39.04 -24.47
N VAL A 110 -21.31 38.66 -24.38
CA VAL A 110 -22.28 39.35 -23.52
C VAL A 110 -22.03 39.05 -22.04
N ALA A 111 -21.68 37.82 -21.67
CA ALA A 111 -21.33 37.47 -20.29
C ALA A 111 -20.05 38.20 -19.80
N SER A 112 -19.12 38.51 -20.69
CA SER A 112 -17.91 39.27 -20.35
C SER A 112 -18.19 40.68 -19.81
N SER A 113 -19.32 41.27 -20.21
CA SER A 113 -19.76 42.57 -19.71
C SER A 113 -20.35 42.51 -18.29
N HIS A 114 -20.54 41.30 -17.73
CA HIS A 114 -21.17 41.06 -16.42
C HIS A 114 -20.45 39.95 -15.62
N SER A 115 -19.29 40.26 -15.03
CA SER A 115 -18.38 39.30 -14.37
C SER A 115 -19.02 38.39 -13.30
N ARG A 116 -19.97 38.88 -12.51
CA ARG A 116 -20.63 38.12 -11.41
C ARG A 116 -21.47 36.92 -11.91
N TYR A 117 -21.88 36.91 -13.17
CA TYR A 117 -22.78 35.88 -13.73
C TYR A 117 -22.10 35.00 -14.77
N LEU A 118 -20.95 35.46 -15.27
CA LEU A 118 -20.03 34.64 -16.07
C LEU A 118 -19.60 33.40 -15.29
N GLU A 119 -19.23 33.52 -14.01
CA GLU A 119 -18.86 32.36 -13.19
C GLU A 119 -20.00 31.35 -13.09
N ARG A 120 -21.24 31.80 -12.84
CA ARG A 120 -22.40 30.91 -12.76
C ARG A 120 -22.73 30.24 -14.09
N LEU A 121 -22.55 30.95 -15.20
CA LEU A 121 -22.73 30.40 -16.54
C LEU A 121 -21.62 29.39 -16.89
N ILE A 122 -20.40 29.58 -16.36
CA ILE A 122 -19.32 28.61 -16.48
C ILE A 122 -19.59 27.39 -15.60
N ASP A 123 -20.03 27.56 -14.34
CA ASP A 123 -20.42 26.45 -13.45
C ASP A 123 -21.52 25.61 -14.09
N ALA A 124 -22.51 26.27 -14.69
CA ALA A 124 -23.59 25.66 -15.45
C ALA A 124 -23.10 24.82 -16.64
N VAL A 125 -22.16 25.37 -17.41
CA VAL A 125 -21.53 24.71 -18.54
C VAL A 125 -20.65 23.55 -18.08
N GLU A 126 -19.95 23.69 -16.95
CA GLU A 126 -19.09 22.66 -16.36
C GLU A 126 -19.92 21.47 -15.83
N ASP A 127 -21.06 21.72 -15.17
CA ASP A 127 -21.97 20.66 -14.75
C ASP A 127 -22.57 19.89 -15.94
N ILE A 128 -22.85 20.57 -17.06
CA ILE A 128 -23.23 19.91 -18.33
C ILE A 128 -22.04 19.11 -18.88
N THR A 129 -20.83 19.65 -18.80
CA THR A 129 -19.60 19.05 -19.32
C THR A 129 -19.22 17.77 -18.60
N ASP A 130 -19.22 17.77 -17.27
CA ASP A 130 -18.87 16.60 -16.45
C ASP A 130 -19.85 15.44 -16.70
N LYS A 131 -21.13 15.78 -16.88
CA LYS A 131 -22.17 14.79 -17.17
C LYS A 131 -22.08 14.24 -18.58
N VAL A 132 -21.66 15.05 -19.56
CA VAL A 132 -21.56 14.68 -20.98
C VAL A 132 -20.21 14.01 -21.31
N SER A 133 -19.15 14.24 -20.54
CA SER A 133 -17.81 13.67 -20.79
C SER A 133 -17.74 12.14 -20.65
N LEU A 134 -18.56 11.55 -19.77
CA LEU A 134 -18.74 10.09 -19.67
C LEU A 134 -19.18 9.45 -20.99
N TYR A 135 -19.93 10.17 -21.83
CA TYR A 135 -20.41 9.65 -23.12
C TYR A 135 -19.28 9.47 -24.15
N ALA A 136 -18.21 10.26 -24.06
CA ALA A 136 -17.09 10.19 -24.99
C ALA A 136 -16.26 8.90 -24.82
N GLU A 137 -16.28 8.30 -23.62
CA GLU A 137 -15.63 7.00 -23.37
C GLU A 137 -16.41 5.84 -24.02
N TYR A 138 -17.74 5.96 -24.09
CA TYR A 138 -18.63 4.94 -24.66
C TYR A 138 -18.88 5.08 -26.18
N GLU A 139 -18.49 6.20 -26.78
CA GLU A 139 -18.64 6.50 -28.21
C GLU A 139 -18.02 5.43 -29.12
N SER A 140 -16.85 4.90 -28.72
CA SER A 140 -16.13 3.87 -29.48
C SER A 140 -16.83 2.50 -29.45
N LEU A 141 -17.63 2.25 -28.42
CA LEU A 141 -18.25 0.96 -28.12
C LEU A 141 -19.67 0.82 -28.69
N LEU A 142 -20.41 1.92 -28.82
CA LEU A 142 -21.85 1.94 -29.19
C LEU A 142 -22.12 2.47 -30.62
N LYS A 143 -21.07 2.52 -31.44
CA LYS A 143 -21.11 3.06 -32.81
C LYS A 143 -22.03 2.23 -33.71
N GLY A 144 -23.30 2.60 -33.80
CA GLY A 144 -24.31 1.95 -34.66
C GLY A 144 -25.67 1.66 -34.02
N ASP A 145 -25.83 1.89 -32.71
CA ASP A 145 -27.12 1.69 -32.03
C ASP A 145 -28.10 2.86 -32.30
N LEU A 146 -29.25 2.54 -32.87
CA LEU A 146 -30.31 3.50 -33.24
C LEU A 146 -30.92 4.22 -32.03
N ARG A 147 -30.94 3.59 -30.85
CA ARG A 147 -31.53 4.20 -29.64
C ARG A 147 -30.57 5.11 -28.92
N PHE A 148 -29.31 4.71 -28.85
CA PHE A 148 -28.21 5.59 -28.43
C PHE A 148 -28.16 6.86 -29.29
N GLN A 149 -28.34 6.73 -30.61
CA GLN A 149 -28.39 7.87 -31.52
C GLN A 149 -29.58 8.81 -31.26
N ALA A 150 -30.76 8.28 -30.90
CA ALA A 150 -31.93 9.08 -30.54
C ALA A 150 -31.71 9.88 -29.25
N ALA A 151 -31.25 9.23 -28.18
CA ALA A 151 -30.93 9.90 -26.92
C ALA A 151 -29.83 10.97 -27.09
N LEU A 152 -28.88 10.70 -27.99
CA LEU A 152 -27.81 11.62 -28.34
C LEU A 152 -28.32 12.85 -29.13
N ALA A 153 -29.40 12.71 -29.90
CA ALA A 153 -30.09 13.83 -30.56
C ALA A 153 -30.90 14.68 -29.56
N ASP A 154 -31.51 14.06 -28.56
CA ASP A 154 -32.27 14.75 -27.50
C ASP A 154 -31.38 15.64 -26.61
N VAL A 155 -30.19 15.15 -26.24
CA VAL A 155 -29.19 15.94 -25.49
C VAL A 155 -28.79 17.22 -26.25
N TYR A 156 -28.68 17.13 -27.58
CA TYR A 156 -28.32 18.27 -28.41
C TYR A 156 -29.49 19.22 -28.65
N TYR A 157 -30.70 18.70 -28.79
CA TYR A 157 -31.92 19.49 -28.77
C TYR A 157 -32.02 20.35 -27.49
N ASP A 158 -31.83 19.74 -26.31
CA ASP A 158 -31.88 20.44 -25.03
C ASP A 158 -30.78 21.50 -24.91
N THR A 159 -29.59 21.21 -25.46
CA THR A 159 -28.47 22.16 -25.52
C THR A 159 -28.80 23.37 -26.40
N LEU A 160 -29.38 23.17 -27.58
CA LEU A 160 -29.80 24.26 -28.47
C LEU A 160 -30.90 25.12 -27.85
N VAL A 161 -31.88 24.50 -27.19
CA VAL A 161 -32.95 25.20 -26.47
C VAL A 161 -32.38 26.03 -25.31
N PHE A 162 -31.40 25.49 -24.58
CA PHE A 162 -30.70 26.24 -23.52
C PHE A 162 -29.98 27.47 -24.08
N LEU A 163 -29.15 27.29 -25.12
CA LEU A 163 -28.39 28.38 -25.73
C LEU A 163 -29.32 29.47 -26.30
N HIS A 164 -30.45 29.07 -26.88
CA HIS A 164 -31.49 29.99 -27.34
C HIS A 164 -32.06 30.83 -26.20
N LYS A 165 -32.51 30.19 -25.12
CA LYS A 165 -33.07 30.88 -23.95
C LYS A 165 -32.05 31.83 -23.33
N ALA A 166 -30.81 31.39 -23.17
CA ALA A 166 -29.73 32.22 -22.67
C ALA A 166 -29.58 33.49 -23.53
N LYS A 167 -29.49 33.36 -24.86
CA LYS A 167 -29.39 34.52 -25.77
C LYS A 167 -30.54 35.51 -25.56
N THR A 168 -31.79 35.05 -25.54
CA THR A 168 -32.96 35.95 -25.41
C THR A 168 -33.02 36.71 -24.09
N VAL A 169 -32.43 36.16 -23.03
CA VAL A 169 -32.34 36.82 -21.72
C VAL A 169 -31.27 37.91 -21.77
N PHE A 170 -30.10 37.60 -22.36
CA PHE A 170 -28.95 38.49 -22.41
C PHE A 170 -29.03 39.58 -23.49
N SER A 171 -29.89 39.45 -24.50
CA SER A 171 -29.99 40.41 -25.63
C SER A 171 -31.02 41.55 -25.44
N LYS A 172 -31.84 41.56 -24.38
CA LYS A 172 -32.87 42.59 -24.17
C LYS A 172 -32.27 43.94 -23.77
N ARG A 173 -32.54 44.99 -24.57
CA ARG A 173 -32.24 46.40 -24.19
C ARG A 173 -32.97 46.75 -22.89
N GLY A 174 -32.22 47.14 -21.86
CA GLY A 174 -32.75 47.45 -20.53
C GLY A 174 -32.53 46.36 -19.47
N PHE A 175 -31.63 45.40 -19.73
CA PHE A 175 -31.22 44.36 -18.78
C PHE A 175 -30.76 44.90 -17.42
N SER A 176 -30.48 46.19 -17.24
CA SER A 176 -30.16 46.76 -15.92
C SER A 176 -31.36 46.99 -15.00
N LEU A 177 -32.60 47.13 -15.52
CA LEU A 177 -33.76 47.63 -14.75
C LEU A 177 -34.81 46.57 -14.35
N LEU A 178 -35.00 45.50 -15.12
CA LEU A 178 -35.97 44.41 -14.83
C LEU A 178 -35.30 43.08 -14.43
N TRP A 179 -34.03 43.14 -14.02
CA TRP A 179 -33.08 42.04 -14.15
C TRP A 179 -33.18 40.92 -13.11
N ARG A 180 -33.61 41.23 -11.88
CA ARG A 180 -33.78 40.21 -10.83
C ARG A 180 -34.89 39.21 -11.17
N ASN A 181 -35.98 39.66 -11.78
CA ASN A 181 -37.10 38.79 -12.12
C ASN A 181 -36.79 37.96 -13.36
N SER A 182 -36.23 38.56 -14.41
CA SER A 182 -35.82 37.83 -15.63
C SER A 182 -34.74 36.77 -15.36
N TRP A 183 -33.76 37.05 -14.47
CA TRP A 183 -32.75 36.07 -14.07
C TRP A 183 -33.35 34.92 -13.25
N ARG A 184 -34.30 35.21 -12.35
CA ARG A 184 -34.97 34.18 -11.55
C ARG A 184 -35.82 33.24 -12.41
N THR A 185 -36.47 33.76 -13.45
CA THR A 185 -37.21 32.94 -14.42
C THR A 185 -36.26 32.11 -15.28
N PHE A 186 -35.12 32.69 -15.69
CA PHE A 186 -34.06 31.95 -16.39
C PHE A 186 -33.47 30.83 -15.53
N GLU A 187 -33.21 31.08 -14.24
CA GLU A 187 -32.68 30.08 -13.29
C GLU A 187 -33.64 28.88 -13.11
N LEU A 188 -34.94 29.14 -13.04
CA LEU A 188 -35.95 28.07 -12.95
C LEU A 188 -36.03 27.24 -14.24
N ASP A 189 -35.99 27.91 -15.39
CA ASP A 189 -35.93 27.25 -16.69
C ASP A 189 -34.60 26.49 -16.89
N PHE A 190 -33.50 27.03 -16.37
CA PHE A 190 -32.16 26.46 -16.40
C PHE A 190 -32.08 25.17 -15.58
N GLN A 191 -32.58 25.18 -14.34
CA GLN A 191 -32.68 23.96 -13.53
C GLN A 191 -33.64 22.92 -14.13
N LYS A 192 -34.61 23.34 -14.94
CA LYS A 192 -35.49 22.41 -15.66
C LYS A 192 -34.73 21.73 -16.80
N THR A 193 -33.92 22.46 -17.57
CA THR A 193 -33.09 21.87 -18.64
C THR A 193 -31.98 20.96 -18.09
N LEU A 194 -31.30 21.34 -17.00
CA LEU A 194 -30.31 20.47 -16.34
C LEU A 194 -30.91 19.15 -15.83
N ARG A 195 -32.15 19.19 -15.32
CA ARG A 195 -32.89 17.98 -14.92
C ARG A 195 -33.28 17.12 -16.13
N GLY A 196 -33.54 17.73 -17.29
CA GLY A 196 -33.73 17.03 -18.56
C GLY A 196 -32.48 16.27 -18.98
N LEU A 197 -31.33 16.96 -19.03
CA LEU A 197 -30.03 16.35 -19.34
C LEU A 197 -29.64 15.22 -18.36
N SER A 198 -29.94 15.41 -17.06
CA SER A 198 -29.68 14.38 -16.04
C SER A 198 -30.59 13.16 -16.21
N ARG A 199 -31.84 13.34 -16.63
CA ARG A 199 -32.75 12.23 -16.97
C ARG A 199 -32.30 11.48 -18.21
N HIS A 200 -31.83 12.18 -19.24
CA HIS A 200 -31.27 11.54 -20.44
C HIS A 200 -30.00 10.73 -20.12
N LYS A 201 -29.20 11.13 -19.12
CA LYS A 201 -28.10 10.31 -18.56
C LYS A 201 -28.58 9.00 -17.94
N THR A 202 -29.57 9.07 -17.06
CA THR A 202 -30.10 7.87 -16.40
C THR A 202 -30.75 6.92 -17.40
N VAL A 203 -31.47 7.46 -18.39
CA VAL A 203 -32.05 6.65 -19.49
C VAL A 203 -30.96 6.00 -20.33
N LEU A 204 -29.85 6.67 -20.60
CA LEU A 204 -28.73 6.08 -21.34
C LEU A 204 -28.02 4.97 -20.53
N GLU A 205 -27.84 5.19 -19.23
CA GLU A 205 -27.27 4.19 -18.30
C GLU A 205 -28.18 2.95 -18.20
N ASP A 206 -29.49 3.15 -18.10
CA ASP A 206 -30.50 2.07 -18.11
C ASP A 206 -30.53 1.32 -19.45
N GLU A 207 -30.37 2.03 -20.56
CA GLU A 207 -30.40 1.45 -21.91
C GLU A 207 -29.10 0.70 -22.25
N ILE A 208 -27.95 1.17 -21.74
CA ILE A 208 -26.67 0.44 -21.74
C ILE A 208 -26.77 -0.84 -20.90
N ALA A 209 -27.40 -0.75 -19.72
CA ALA A 209 -27.65 -1.91 -18.85
C ALA A 209 -28.57 -2.96 -19.49
N LEU A 210 -29.45 -2.52 -20.41
CA LEU A 210 -30.34 -3.38 -21.18
C LEU A 210 -29.67 -4.00 -22.43
N SER A 211 -28.64 -3.36 -23.02
CA SER A 211 -28.07 -3.79 -24.30
C SER A 211 -27.03 -4.92 -24.21
N ASP A 212 -26.23 -5.05 -23.14
CA ASP A 212 -25.28 -6.18 -23.01
C ASP A 212 -24.75 -6.41 -21.56
N ARG A 213 -25.51 -7.15 -20.73
CA ARG A 213 -25.15 -7.50 -19.34
C ARG A 213 -23.78 -8.17 -19.18
N THR A 214 -23.26 -8.81 -20.23
CA THR A 214 -22.05 -9.64 -20.19
C THR A 214 -20.75 -8.82 -20.07
N ARG A 215 -20.71 -7.63 -20.70
CA ARG A 215 -19.50 -6.78 -20.75
C ARG A 215 -19.34 -5.91 -19.49
N VAL A 216 -20.44 -5.39 -18.95
CA VAL A 216 -20.44 -4.62 -17.70
C VAL A 216 -19.98 -5.50 -16.53
N VAL A 217 -20.47 -6.75 -16.45
CA VAL A 217 -20.02 -7.73 -15.45
C VAL A 217 -18.51 -8.03 -15.56
N ALA A 218 -17.94 -8.06 -16.77
CA ALA A 218 -16.50 -8.27 -16.96
C ALA A 218 -15.67 -7.10 -16.40
N VAL A 219 -16.08 -5.85 -16.66
CA VAL A 219 -15.41 -4.64 -16.14
C VAL A 219 -15.47 -4.59 -14.62
N TRP A 220 -16.63 -4.90 -14.01
CA TRP A 220 -16.74 -4.94 -12.55
C TRP A 220 -15.93 -6.07 -11.90
N LYS A 221 -15.83 -7.22 -12.56
CA LYS A 221 -14.94 -8.31 -12.12
C LYS A 221 -13.48 -7.91 -12.16
N GLU A 222 -13.05 -7.21 -13.20
CA GLU A 222 -11.68 -6.71 -13.33
C GLU A 222 -11.36 -5.64 -12.28
N ALA A 223 -12.27 -4.69 -12.05
CA ALA A 223 -12.12 -3.70 -10.98
C ALA A 223 -12.01 -4.35 -9.59
N ARG A 224 -12.85 -5.34 -9.29
CA ARG A 224 -12.76 -6.13 -8.04
C ARG A 224 -11.45 -6.88 -7.91
N HIS A 225 -10.98 -7.49 -8.99
CA HIS A 225 -9.69 -8.19 -9.00
C HIS A 225 -8.53 -7.24 -8.69
N ASN A 226 -8.53 -6.06 -9.32
CA ASN A 226 -7.52 -5.03 -9.10
C ASN A 226 -7.53 -4.46 -7.67
N VAL A 227 -8.72 -4.19 -7.12
CA VAL A 227 -8.87 -3.78 -5.72
C VAL A 227 -8.40 -4.89 -4.76
N SER A 228 -8.76 -6.14 -5.03
CA SER A 228 -8.30 -7.28 -4.23
C SER A 228 -6.78 -7.42 -4.24
N ARG A 229 -6.13 -7.19 -5.38
CA ARG A 229 -4.66 -7.21 -5.51
C ARG A 229 -4.00 -6.07 -4.74
N TRP A 230 -4.62 -4.89 -4.75
CA TRP A 230 -4.17 -3.74 -3.97
C TRP A 230 -4.32 -3.97 -2.47
N LEU A 231 -5.47 -4.46 -2.02
CA LEU A 231 -5.67 -4.80 -0.60
C LEU A 231 -4.74 -5.93 -0.16
N SER A 232 -4.50 -6.92 -1.04
CA SER A 232 -3.75 -8.13 -0.73
C SER A 232 -4.16 -8.75 0.61
N PRO A 233 -5.48 -9.00 0.81
CA PRO A 233 -6.00 -9.41 2.12
C PRO A 233 -5.46 -10.78 2.51
N ALA A 234 -5.14 -10.94 3.80
CA ALA A 234 -4.91 -12.25 4.38
C ALA A 234 -6.21 -13.08 4.38
N ASP A 235 -6.07 -14.39 4.15
CA ASP A 235 -7.22 -15.30 4.05
C ASP A 235 -7.73 -15.72 5.43
N ALA A 236 -8.53 -14.84 6.04
CA ALA A 236 -9.19 -15.15 7.31
C ALA A 236 -10.25 -16.25 7.17
N GLN A 237 -10.80 -16.47 5.97
CA GLN A 237 -11.90 -17.42 5.75
C GLN A 237 -11.39 -18.86 5.85
N ASP A 238 -10.21 -19.15 5.32
CA ASP A 238 -9.54 -20.44 5.48
C ASP A 238 -9.24 -20.75 6.95
N ASP A 239 -8.78 -19.75 7.71
CA ASP A 239 -8.58 -19.88 9.15
C ASP A 239 -9.89 -20.24 9.87
N PHE A 240 -10.99 -19.54 9.55
CA PHE A 240 -12.31 -19.84 10.11
C PHE A 240 -12.78 -21.27 9.78
N LEU A 241 -12.70 -21.69 8.51
CA LEU A 241 -13.15 -23.02 8.08
C LEU A 241 -12.35 -24.13 8.77
N ARG A 242 -11.05 -23.90 8.98
CA ARG A 242 -10.16 -24.83 9.64
C ARG A 242 -10.47 -25.00 11.13
N GLU A 243 -10.66 -23.91 11.85
CA GLU A 243 -10.99 -23.97 13.28
C GLU A 243 -12.42 -24.48 13.51
N SER A 244 -13.36 -24.20 12.60
CA SER A 244 -14.72 -24.76 12.66
C SER A 244 -14.70 -26.30 12.55
N LYS A 245 -13.89 -26.88 11.66
CA LYS A 245 -13.73 -28.34 11.50
C LYS A 245 -13.12 -29.06 12.71
N ARG A 246 -12.36 -28.35 13.56
CA ARG A 246 -11.69 -28.95 14.73
C ARG A 246 -12.63 -29.23 15.90
N ARG A 247 -13.84 -28.67 15.90
CA ARG A 247 -14.81 -28.83 16.98
C ARG A 247 -15.59 -30.14 16.81
N THR A 248 -15.86 -30.80 17.93
CA THR A 248 -16.65 -32.05 17.99
C THR A 248 -18.07 -31.83 18.52
N SER A 249 -18.37 -30.67 19.11
CA SER A 249 -19.67 -30.29 19.67
C SER A 249 -19.79 -28.75 19.75
N PRO A 250 -20.99 -28.14 19.94
CA PRO A 250 -21.12 -26.69 20.13
C PRO A 250 -20.48 -26.26 21.47
N CYS A 251 -19.23 -25.80 21.42
CA CYS A 251 -18.50 -25.26 22.58
C CYS A 251 -18.85 -23.78 22.84
N GLY A 252 -18.68 -23.30 24.07
CA GLY A 252 -18.83 -21.88 24.40
C GLY A 252 -20.26 -21.38 24.60
N GLN A 253 -21.25 -22.28 24.72
CA GLN A 253 -22.66 -21.90 24.97
C GLN A 253 -22.82 -21.08 26.26
N TRP A 254 -22.02 -21.39 27.28
CA TRP A 254 -21.98 -20.64 28.53
C TRP A 254 -21.61 -19.16 28.30
N LEU A 255 -20.69 -18.87 27.36
CA LEU A 255 -20.28 -17.52 27.01
C LEU A 255 -21.39 -16.76 26.29
N LEU A 256 -22.07 -17.41 25.33
CA LEU A 256 -23.22 -16.82 24.62
C LEU A 256 -24.37 -16.48 25.58
N SER A 257 -24.51 -17.25 26.66
CA SER A 257 -25.52 -17.01 27.70
C SER A 257 -25.14 -15.92 28.71
N HIS A 258 -23.86 -15.53 28.76
CA HIS A 258 -23.29 -14.62 29.75
C HIS A 258 -23.78 -13.17 29.57
N GLU A 259 -23.95 -12.44 30.67
CA GLU A 259 -24.50 -11.08 30.67
C GLU A 259 -23.65 -10.11 29.83
N LEU A 260 -22.32 -10.08 30.04
CA LEU A 260 -21.41 -9.24 29.26
C LEU A 260 -21.45 -9.49 27.76
N PHE A 261 -21.67 -10.74 27.32
CA PHE A 261 -21.81 -11.06 25.90
C PHE A 261 -23.13 -10.53 25.35
N LYS A 262 -24.24 -10.71 26.07
CA LYS A 262 -25.56 -10.19 25.68
C LYS A 262 -25.58 -8.66 25.65
N GLU A 263 -24.92 -8.03 26.61
CA GLU A 263 -24.72 -6.58 26.59
C GLU A 263 -23.96 -6.15 25.34
N TRP A 264 -22.83 -6.80 25.04
CA TRP A 264 -22.09 -6.50 23.81
C TRP A 264 -22.93 -6.73 22.55
N TYR A 265 -23.66 -7.83 22.48
CA TYR A 265 -24.41 -8.24 21.29
C TYR A 265 -25.62 -7.36 21.00
N HIS A 266 -26.38 -6.96 22.03
CA HIS A 266 -27.64 -6.22 21.88
C HIS A 266 -27.59 -4.73 22.29
N SER A 267 -26.69 -4.33 23.20
CA SER A 267 -26.66 -2.95 23.71
C SER A 267 -26.10 -1.95 22.70
N THR A 268 -26.53 -0.70 22.82
CA THR A 268 -25.96 0.46 22.10
C THR A 268 -24.88 1.17 22.90
N GLN A 269 -24.73 0.87 24.20
CA GLN A 269 -23.76 1.51 25.09
C GLN A 269 -22.43 0.75 25.15
N ASN A 270 -22.49 -0.56 25.35
CA ASN A 270 -21.30 -1.42 25.50
C ASN A 270 -20.99 -2.11 24.16
N ARG A 271 -20.26 -1.44 23.27
CA ARG A 271 -19.96 -1.96 21.91
C ARG A 271 -18.60 -2.62 21.78
N ILE A 272 -17.85 -2.71 22.88
CA ILE A 272 -16.48 -3.24 22.92
C ILE A 272 -16.42 -4.27 24.04
N LEU A 273 -15.95 -5.49 23.73
CA LEU A 273 -15.76 -6.57 24.69
C LEU A 273 -14.38 -7.20 24.50
N TRP A 274 -13.60 -7.27 25.58
CA TRP A 274 -12.31 -7.96 25.56
C TRP A 274 -12.35 -9.24 26.39
N ILE A 275 -12.09 -10.36 25.73
CA ILE A 275 -12.04 -11.69 26.32
C ILE A 275 -10.58 -12.08 26.54
N VAL A 276 -10.21 -12.27 27.79
CA VAL A 276 -8.85 -12.60 28.20
C VAL A 276 -8.83 -14.03 28.75
N GLY A 277 -7.89 -14.84 28.28
CA GLY A 277 -7.75 -16.22 28.79
C GLY A 277 -6.35 -16.78 28.65
N PRO A 278 -5.97 -17.76 29.50
CA PRO A 278 -4.65 -18.39 29.44
C PRO A 278 -4.44 -19.15 28.12
N PRO A 279 -3.19 -19.45 27.73
CA PRO A 279 -2.91 -20.26 26.54
C PRO A 279 -3.60 -21.63 26.63
N GLY A 280 -4.18 -22.10 25.52
CA GLY A 280 -4.89 -23.39 25.48
C GLY A 280 -6.29 -23.42 26.12
N SER A 281 -6.84 -22.29 26.57
CA SER A 281 -8.22 -22.19 27.12
C SER A 281 -9.34 -22.28 26.08
N GLY A 282 -9.03 -22.37 24.79
CA GLY A 282 -10.02 -22.47 23.72
C GLY A 282 -10.51 -21.15 23.14
N LYS A 283 -9.81 -20.02 23.34
CA LYS A 283 -10.18 -18.70 22.78
C LYS A 283 -10.52 -18.74 21.29
N THR A 284 -9.66 -19.35 20.47
CA THR A 284 -9.89 -19.49 19.02
C THR A 284 -11.15 -20.29 18.69
N VAL A 285 -11.47 -21.32 19.49
CA VAL A 285 -12.71 -22.09 19.34
C VAL A 285 -13.94 -21.26 19.75
N LEU A 286 -13.81 -20.43 20.80
CA LEU A 286 -14.84 -19.50 21.25
C LEU A 286 -15.09 -18.42 20.20
N SER A 287 -14.06 -17.83 19.60
CA SER A 287 -14.20 -16.80 18.56
C SER A 287 -14.90 -17.34 17.32
N THR A 288 -14.56 -18.55 16.85
CA THR A 288 -15.30 -19.24 15.79
C THR A 288 -16.78 -19.44 16.15
N SER A 289 -17.07 -19.85 17.39
CA SER A 289 -18.45 -20.08 17.84
C SER A 289 -19.26 -18.79 17.95
N ILE A 290 -18.62 -17.68 18.34
CA ILE A 290 -19.20 -16.33 18.31
C ILE A 290 -19.50 -15.90 16.88
N ILE A 291 -18.54 -16.05 15.95
CA ILE A 291 -18.72 -15.68 14.54
C ILE A 291 -19.89 -16.45 13.94
N GLU A 292 -20.00 -17.76 14.20
CA GLU A 292 -21.12 -18.57 13.73
C GLU A 292 -22.46 -18.16 14.36
N HIS A 293 -22.49 -17.83 15.64
CA HIS A 293 -23.69 -17.32 16.29
C HIS A 293 -24.19 -16.04 15.61
N VAL A 294 -23.29 -15.07 15.40
CA VAL A 294 -23.59 -13.81 14.69
C VAL A 294 -24.03 -14.06 13.24
N GLN A 295 -23.47 -15.06 12.55
CA GLN A 295 -23.85 -15.41 11.18
C GLN A 295 -25.15 -16.22 11.08
N SER A 296 -25.53 -16.95 12.14
CA SER A 296 -26.63 -17.93 12.14
C SER A 296 -27.96 -17.39 12.66
N GLU A 297 -27.97 -16.35 13.49
CA GLU A 297 -29.20 -15.60 13.83
C GLU A 297 -29.69 -14.83 12.59
N ARG A 298 -30.36 -15.57 11.70
CA ARG A 298 -30.90 -15.11 10.43
C ARG A 298 -32.28 -14.53 10.63
N ASP A 299 -32.39 -13.21 10.64
CA ASP A 299 -33.59 -12.59 10.12
C ASP A 299 -33.52 -12.64 8.59
N ALA A 300 -34.45 -13.34 7.94
CA ALA A 300 -34.39 -13.66 6.50
C ALA A 300 -34.39 -12.42 5.56
N LYS A 301 -34.42 -11.21 6.12
CA LYS A 301 -34.47 -9.93 5.41
C LYS A 301 -33.26 -9.01 5.65
N VAL A 302 -32.40 -9.26 6.64
CA VAL A 302 -31.22 -8.42 6.92
C VAL A 302 -30.04 -9.31 7.30
N ARG A 303 -29.09 -9.49 6.39
CA ARG A 303 -27.79 -10.12 6.73
C ARG A 303 -27.06 -9.16 7.66
N GLN A 304 -26.64 -9.62 8.84
CA GLN A 304 -25.73 -8.87 9.71
C GLN A 304 -24.27 -9.06 9.19
N PRO A 305 -23.61 -7.98 8.79
CA PRO A 305 -22.19 -7.98 8.44
C PRO A 305 -21.32 -8.45 9.61
N VAL A 306 -20.51 -9.48 9.39
CA VAL A 306 -19.40 -9.83 10.29
C VAL A 306 -18.08 -9.77 9.54
N ALA A 307 -17.08 -9.14 10.14
CA ALA A 307 -15.70 -9.18 9.70
C ALA A 307 -14.86 -9.80 10.82
N PHE A 308 -13.96 -10.71 10.49
CA PHE A 308 -13.15 -11.38 11.50
C PHE A 308 -11.71 -11.59 11.05
N PHE A 309 -10.81 -11.74 12.01
CA PHE A 309 -9.40 -11.98 11.74
C PHE A 309 -8.75 -12.86 12.81
N TYR A 310 -7.94 -13.82 12.39
CA TYR A 310 -7.15 -14.68 13.27
C TYR A 310 -5.68 -14.24 13.19
N CYS A 311 -5.22 -13.56 14.23
CA CYS A 311 -3.80 -13.24 14.37
C CYS A 311 -3.05 -14.55 14.62
N SER A 312 -2.03 -14.83 13.80
CA SER A 312 -1.28 -16.07 13.87
C SER A 312 0.18 -15.83 13.55
N GLN A 313 1.06 -16.21 14.48
CA GLN A 313 2.51 -16.14 14.23
C GLN A 313 2.98 -17.07 13.10
N ASN A 314 2.16 -18.07 12.73
CA ASN A 314 2.49 -19.03 11.69
C ASN A 314 2.27 -18.47 10.26
N SER A 315 1.64 -17.32 10.09
CA SER A 315 1.49 -16.66 8.78
C SER A 315 2.16 -15.28 8.81
N GLN A 316 3.18 -15.08 7.97
CA GLN A 316 3.82 -13.76 7.79
C GLN A 316 2.83 -12.68 7.34
N GLN A 317 1.74 -13.07 6.67
CA GLN A 317 0.70 -12.14 6.23
C GLN A 317 -0.20 -11.70 7.39
N ASN A 318 -0.25 -12.41 8.53
CA ASN A 318 -1.30 -12.21 9.56
C ASN A 318 -0.83 -11.43 10.81
N GLN A 319 0.24 -10.64 10.72
CA GLN A 319 0.81 -9.97 11.90
C GLN A 319 0.74 -8.44 11.86
N THR A 320 0.70 -7.82 10.67
CA THR A 320 0.75 -6.36 10.57
C THR A 320 -0.63 -5.72 10.72
N THR A 321 -0.71 -4.54 11.33
CA THR A 321 -1.97 -3.78 11.43
C THR A 321 -2.61 -3.55 10.06
N VAL A 322 -1.81 -3.27 9.02
CA VAL A 322 -2.31 -3.02 7.66
C VAL A 322 -2.99 -4.26 7.08
N SER A 323 -2.45 -5.46 7.31
CA SER A 323 -3.04 -6.70 6.83
C SER A 323 -4.38 -7.00 7.51
N ILE A 324 -4.46 -6.79 8.83
CA ILE A 324 -5.71 -6.94 9.59
C ILE A 324 -6.78 -6.00 9.02
N LEU A 325 -6.43 -4.72 8.80
CA LEU A 325 -7.35 -3.75 8.20
C LEU A 325 -7.73 -4.12 6.77
N ALA A 326 -6.78 -4.58 5.95
CA ALA A 326 -7.04 -5.02 4.57
C ALA A 326 -8.01 -6.20 4.51
N ALA A 327 -7.84 -7.19 5.38
CA ALA A 327 -8.74 -8.35 5.48
C ALA A 327 -10.15 -7.96 5.93
N ILE A 328 -10.27 -7.03 6.90
CA ILE A 328 -11.55 -6.47 7.32
C ILE A 328 -12.22 -5.72 6.15
N ILE A 329 -11.48 -4.86 5.45
CA ILE A 329 -12.00 -4.10 4.29
C ILE A 329 -12.48 -5.08 3.20
N ALA A 330 -11.69 -6.10 2.89
CA ALA A 330 -12.06 -7.11 1.88
C ALA A 330 -13.36 -7.85 2.26
N GLN A 331 -13.52 -8.24 3.53
CA GLN A 331 -14.74 -8.89 4.03
C GLN A 331 -15.95 -7.96 4.00
N ILE A 332 -15.78 -6.66 4.30
CA ILE A 332 -16.86 -5.67 4.19
C ILE A 332 -17.25 -5.48 2.71
N ILE A 333 -16.27 -5.32 1.82
CA ILE A 333 -16.50 -5.15 0.37
C ILE A 333 -17.23 -6.35 -0.23
N ALA A 334 -16.92 -7.57 0.22
CA ALA A 334 -17.55 -8.80 -0.24
C ALA A 334 -19.06 -8.86 0.02
N GLN A 335 -19.59 -8.01 0.90
CA GLN A 335 -21.03 -7.94 1.20
C GLN A 335 -21.82 -7.10 0.22
N PHE A 336 -21.15 -6.24 -0.55
CA PHE A 336 -21.78 -5.44 -1.59
C PHE A 336 -21.82 -6.21 -2.91
N GLU A 337 -22.84 -5.99 -3.74
CA GLU A 337 -22.89 -6.57 -5.10
C GLU A 337 -21.98 -5.81 -6.06
N ASP A 338 -21.89 -4.49 -5.89
CA ASP A 338 -20.98 -3.58 -6.59
C ASP A 338 -19.91 -3.02 -5.66
N LEU A 339 -18.82 -2.47 -6.19
CA LEU A 339 -17.81 -1.80 -5.36
C LEU A 339 -18.31 -0.42 -4.92
N PRO A 340 -18.34 -0.11 -3.61
CA PRO A 340 -18.69 1.22 -3.14
C PRO A 340 -17.75 2.29 -3.73
N GLU A 341 -18.29 3.47 -4.05
CA GLU A 341 -17.53 4.58 -4.66
C GLU A 341 -16.30 4.96 -3.83
N ALA A 342 -16.43 4.95 -2.50
CA ALA A 342 -15.32 5.22 -1.57
C ALA A 342 -14.12 4.28 -1.76
N VAL A 343 -14.36 3.01 -2.14
CA VAL A 343 -13.31 2.02 -2.39
C VAL A 343 -12.60 2.32 -3.70
N LEU A 344 -13.36 2.64 -4.75
CA LEU A 344 -12.80 3.02 -6.05
C LEU A 344 -11.99 4.31 -5.94
N GLU A 345 -12.47 5.30 -5.18
CA GLU A 345 -11.73 6.54 -4.91
C GLU A 345 -10.41 6.26 -4.18
N ALA A 346 -10.46 5.43 -3.12
CA ALA A 346 -9.26 5.06 -2.37
C ALA A 346 -8.25 4.27 -3.23
N TYR A 347 -8.73 3.30 -4.02
CA TYR A 347 -7.92 2.54 -4.96
C TYR A 347 -7.29 3.45 -6.03
N ASN A 348 -8.09 4.28 -6.68
CA ASN A 348 -7.62 5.22 -7.69
C ASN A 348 -6.62 6.24 -7.12
N LYS A 349 -6.82 6.69 -5.88
CA LYS A 349 -5.86 7.54 -5.19
C LYS A 349 -4.56 6.79 -4.92
N SER A 350 -4.63 5.53 -4.48
CA SER A 350 -3.44 4.70 -4.27
C SER A 350 -2.66 4.49 -5.57
N THR A 351 -3.33 4.15 -6.66
CA THR A 351 -2.69 3.94 -7.97
C THR A 351 -2.08 5.23 -8.52
N LYS A 352 -2.76 6.38 -8.38
CA LYS A 352 -2.19 7.72 -8.69
C LYS A 352 -0.93 8.02 -7.88
N CYS A 353 -0.91 7.62 -6.60
CA CYS A 353 0.25 7.73 -5.73
C CYS A 353 1.32 6.66 -6.00
N ALA A 354 1.14 5.80 -6.99
CA ALA A 354 1.98 4.65 -7.31
C ALA A 354 2.20 3.70 -6.12
N ARG A 355 1.16 3.50 -5.30
CA ARG A 355 1.14 2.52 -4.22
C ARG A 355 0.46 1.23 -4.71
N PRO A 356 1.23 0.16 -5.01
CA PRO A 356 0.67 -1.08 -5.55
C PRO A 356 -0.07 -1.91 -4.50
N ARG A 357 0.17 -1.64 -3.21
CA ARG A 357 -0.50 -2.29 -2.07
C ARG A 357 -1.05 -1.26 -1.10
N LEU A 358 -2.09 -1.64 -0.36
CA LEU A 358 -2.66 -0.84 0.71
C LEU A 358 -1.59 -0.45 1.72
N SER A 359 -1.54 0.83 2.05
CA SER A 359 -0.67 1.39 3.07
C SER A 359 -1.48 2.20 4.08
N MET A 360 -0.91 2.47 5.25
CA MET A 360 -1.50 3.45 6.18
C MET A 360 -1.70 4.82 5.55
N ALA A 361 -0.91 5.16 4.52
CA ALA A 361 -1.05 6.40 3.75
C ALA A 361 -2.34 6.48 2.91
N ASP A 362 -2.99 5.34 2.63
CA ASP A 362 -4.29 5.27 1.96
C ASP A 362 -5.47 5.50 2.93
N GLN A 363 -5.17 5.75 4.21
CA GLN A 363 -6.16 6.04 5.26
C GLN A 363 -7.20 4.91 5.43
N PRO A 364 -6.79 3.64 5.66
CA PRO A 364 -7.71 2.51 5.74
C PRO A 364 -8.80 2.67 6.81
N LEU A 365 -8.50 3.35 7.92
CA LEU A 365 -9.48 3.70 8.96
C LEU A 365 -10.64 4.55 8.42
N PHE A 366 -10.33 5.53 7.56
CA PHE A 366 -11.33 6.39 6.95
C PHE A 366 -12.16 5.60 5.94
N LEU A 367 -11.52 4.74 5.16
CA LEU A 367 -12.21 3.85 4.23
C LEU A 367 -13.18 2.91 4.98
N ILE A 368 -12.73 2.26 6.05
CA ILE A 368 -13.60 1.42 6.90
C ILE A 368 -14.76 2.24 7.44
N LYS A 369 -14.50 3.44 7.96
CA LYS A 369 -15.57 4.33 8.45
C LYS A 369 -16.61 4.63 7.36
N SER A 370 -16.18 5.05 6.17
CA SER A 370 -17.08 5.33 5.05
C SER A 370 -17.87 4.10 4.61
N LEU A 371 -17.26 2.91 4.70
CA LEU A 371 -17.96 1.65 4.43
C LEU A 371 -18.96 1.29 5.53
N CYS A 372 -18.61 1.54 6.80
CA CYS A 372 -19.51 1.35 7.93
C CYS A 372 -20.73 2.27 7.83
N ASP A 373 -20.59 3.50 7.35
CA ASP A 373 -21.73 4.42 7.15
C ASP A 373 -22.77 3.88 6.14
N LEU A 374 -22.38 2.91 5.29
CA LEU A 374 -23.28 2.22 4.33
C LEU A 374 -23.94 0.96 4.91
N LEU A 375 -23.53 0.52 6.10
CA LEU A 375 -24.04 -0.68 6.76
C LEU A 375 -24.96 -0.31 7.92
N ASN A 376 -26.00 -1.12 8.17
CA ASN A 376 -26.86 -0.91 9.33
C ASN A 376 -26.16 -1.26 10.65
N GLU A 377 -25.34 -2.31 10.64
CA GLU A 377 -24.64 -2.86 11.80
C GLU A 377 -23.40 -3.61 11.30
N LEU A 378 -22.30 -3.64 12.06
CA LEU A 378 -21.11 -4.43 11.73
C LEU A 378 -20.49 -5.00 13.00
N TYR A 379 -20.24 -6.31 12.99
CA TYR A 379 -19.52 -7.01 14.05
C TYR A 379 -18.08 -7.30 13.61
N ILE A 380 -17.10 -6.85 14.38
CA ILE A 380 -15.68 -7.11 14.16
C ILE A 380 -15.16 -8.05 15.24
N VAL A 381 -14.60 -9.20 14.86
CA VAL A 381 -14.05 -10.19 15.80
C VAL A 381 -12.56 -10.41 15.52
N ILE A 382 -11.70 -10.09 16.48
CA ILE A 382 -10.24 -10.28 16.36
C ILE A 382 -9.80 -11.35 17.36
N ASP A 383 -9.30 -12.48 16.86
CA ASP A 383 -8.73 -13.56 17.66
C ASP A 383 -7.20 -13.44 17.73
N GLY A 384 -6.63 -13.66 18.91
CA GLY A 384 -5.19 -13.76 19.11
C GLY A 384 -4.44 -12.44 19.06
N LEU A 385 -4.99 -11.32 19.56
CA LEU A 385 -4.31 -10.01 19.50
C LEU A 385 -2.87 -10.01 20.05
N ASP A 386 -2.55 -10.89 21.01
CA ASP A 386 -1.19 -11.10 21.53
C ASP A 386 -0.19 -11.63 20.49
N GLU A 387 -0.65 -12.12 19.34
CA GLU A 387 0.15 -12.61 18.23
C GLU A 387 0.37 -11.58 17.11
N ALA A 388 -0.17 -10.37 17.23
CA ALA A 388 0.08 -9.26 16.30
C ALA A 388 1.49 -8.68 16.47
N GLU A 389 2.04 -8.07 15.42
CA GLU A 389 3.36 -7.40 15.45
C GLU A 389 3.38 -6.22 16.42
N ASP A 390 2.30 -5.44 16.42
CA ASP A 390 2.07 -4.33 17.34
C ASP A 390 0.64 -4.41 17.90
N PRO A 391 0.41 -5.20 18.98
CA PRO A 391 -0.90 -5.34 19.60
C PRO A 391 -1.50 -4.01 20.06
N ASP A 392 -0.64 -3.05 20.45
CA ASP A 392 -1.06 -1.73 20.91
C ASP A 392 -1.63 -0.89 19.77
N ASP A 393 -0.96 -0.87 18.61
CA ASP A 393 -1.45 -0.14 17.43
C ASP A 393 -2.76 -0.74 16.93
N VAL A 394 -2.85 -2.07 16.78
CA VAL A 394 -4.08 -2.76 16.36
C VAL A 394 -5.24 -2.42 17.29
N MET A 395 -5.01 -2.52 18.60
CA MET A 395 -6.01 -2.18 19.61
C MET A 395 -6.52 -0.75 19.44
N GLN A 396 -5.62 0.23 19.31
CA GLN A 396 -5.99 1.63 19.11
C GLN A 396 -6.81 1.85 17.83
N LYS A 397 -6.48 1.16 16.73
CA LYS A 397 -7.24 1.27 15.47
C LYS A 397 -8.66 0.71 15.63
N MET A 398 -8.80 -0.44 16.27
CA MET A 398 -10.11 -1.08 16.48
C MET A 398 -11.02 -0.24 17.40
N LEU A 399 -10.46 0.30 18.48
CA LEU A 399 -11.16 1.26 19.34
C LEU A 399 -11.60 2.49 18.54
N ALA A 400 -10.70 3.09 17.75
CA ALA A 400 -11.00 4.26 16.94
C ALA A 400 -12.10 4.01 15.89
N ILE A 401 -12.14 2.83 15.26
CA ILE A 401 -13.20 2.44 14.31
C ILE A 401 -14.55 2.37 15.04
N THR A 402 -14.57 1.73 16.21
CA THR A 402 -15.79 1.53 17.01
C THR A 402 -16.31 2.85 17.56
N ASP A 403 -15.43 3.70 18.10
CA ASP A 403 -15.80 5.02 18.63
C ASP A 403 -16.29 5.97 17.53
N SER A 404 -15.76 5.83 16.31
CA SER A 404 -16.11 6.69 15.18
C SER A 404 -17.46 6.39 14.54
N SER A 405 -18.00 5.18 14.74
CA SER A 405 -19.19 4.68 14.03
C SER A 405 -20.08 3.92 15.00
N ALA A 406 -21.28 4.45 15.29
CA ALA A 406 -22.18 3.92 16.34
C ALA A 406 -22.72 2.51 16.06
N ASN A 407 -22.72 2.12 14.78
CA ASN A 407 -23.21 0.84 14.27
C ASN A 407 -22.15 -0.28 14.29
N VAL A 408 -20.92 0.00 14.71
CA VAL A 408 -19.84 -0.99 14.81
C VAL A 408 -19.76 -1.54 16.22
N ARG A 409 -19.56 -2.85 16.34
CA ARG A 409 -19.21 -3.55 17.58
C ARG A 409 -17.96 -4.37 17.39
N THR A 410 -17.08 -4.33 18.38
CA THR A 410 -15.78 -5.00 18.30
C THR A 410 -15.62 -5.95 19.48
N LEU A 411 -15.21 -7.19 19.19
CA LEU A 411 -14.85 -8.19 20.18
C LEU A 411 -13.42 -8.64 19.92
N ILE A 412 -12.63 -8.68 20.98
CA ILE A 412 -11.20 -9.03 20.91
C ILE A 412 -10.94 -10.18 21.87
N LEU A 413 -10.18 -11.19 21.42
CA LEU A 413 -9.71 -12.29 22.25
C LEU A 413 -8.19 -12.29 22.29
N SER A 414 -7.62 -12.40 23.49
CA SER A 414 -6.15 -12.48 23.64
C SER A 414 -5.73 -13.12 24.96
N ARG A 415 -4.42 -13.32 25.12
CA ARG A 415 -3.80 -13.45 26.46
C ARG A 415 -3.84 -12.13 27.21
N GLU A 416 -3.54 -12.16 28.50
CA GLU A 416 -3.44 -10.93 29.29
C GLU A 416 -2.21 -10.13 28.85
N LEU A 417 -2.43 -8.86 28.49
CA LEU A 417 -1.40 -7.93 28.03
C LEU A 417 -1.25 -6.82 29.07
N PRO A 418 -0.30 -6.91 30.02
CA PRO A 418 -0.21 -6.00 31.17
C PRO A 418 -0.05 -4.52 30.80
N GLY A 419 0.60 -4.24 29.67
CA GLY A 419 0.77 -2.88 29.13
C GLY A 419 -0.52 -2.24 28.62
N LEU A 420 -1.50 -3.05 28.21
CA LEU A 420 -2.74 -2.61 27.58
C LEU A 420 -3.93 -2.55 28.55
N THR A 421 -3.86 -3.24 29.69
CA THR A 421 -4.99 -3.34 30.63
C THR A 421 -5.49 -1.97 31.05
N LYS A 422 -4.59 -1.07 31.47
CA LYS A 422 -4.94 0.30 31.90
C LYS A 422 -5.64 1.16 30.86
N ARG A 423 -5.44 0.90 29.57
CA ARG A 423 -6.10 1.64 28.48
C ARG A 423 -7.48 1.09 28.18
N PHE A 424 -7.71 -0.19 28.48
CA PHE A 424 -8.95 -0.91 28.25
C PHE A 424 -9.87 -0.96 29.47
N ASP A 425 -9.39 -0.54 30.64
CA ASP A 425 -10.16 -0.39 31.88
C ASP A 425 -11.55 0.26 31.73
N PRO A 426 -11.83 1.25 30.83
CA PRO A 426 -13.18 1.77 30.67
C PRO A 426 -14.17 0.83 29.97
N HIS A 427 -13.71 -0.29 29.40
CA HIS A 427 -14.53 -1.24 28.64
C HIS A 427 -14.70 -2.58 29.37
N PRO A 428 -15.80 -3.32 29.13
CA PRO A 428 -16.00 -4.66 29.68
C PRO A 428 -14.86 -5.65 29.34
N ILE A 429 -14.30 -6.28 30.37
CA ILE A 429 -13.28 -7.33 30.25
C ILE A 429 -13.84 -8.62 30.87
N PHE A 430 -13.94 -9.68 30.08
CA PHE A 430 -14.28 -11.02 30.55
C PHE A 430 -13.02 -11.88 30.66
N ARG A 431 -12.74 -12.40 31.87
CA ARG A 431 -11.59 -13.27 32.12
C ARG A 431 -12.06 -14.72 32.20
N ILE A 432 -11.61 -15.55 31.26
CA ILE A 432 -11.92 -16.99 31.23
C ILE A 432 -11.22 -17.67 32.40
N THR A 433 -11.99 -18.39 33.22
CA THR A 433 -11.48 -19.20 34.33
C THR A 433 -11.62 -20.70 34.05
N SER A 434 -10.92 -21.54 34.81
CA SER A 434 -11.01 -23.00 34.68
C SER A 434 -12.40 -23.55 35.04
N LYS A 435 -13.24 -22.78 35.74
CA LYS A 435 -14.62 -23.16 36.02
C LYS A 435 -15.51 -23.06 34.79
N ASP A 436 -15.28 -22.04 33.96
CA ASP A 436 -16.11 -21.75 32.79
C ASP A 436 -15.91 -22.81 31.69
N THR A 437 -14.66 -23.24 31.48
CA THR A 437 -14.31 -24.20 30.43
C THR A 437 -14.52 -25.65 30.81
N ARG A 438 -14.80 -25.96 32.08
CA ARG A 438 -14.85 -27.34 32.60
C ARG A 438 -15.89 -28.21 31.88
N ALA A 439 -17.11 -27.72 31.71
CA ALA A 439 -18.18 -28.49 31.07
C ALA A 439 -17.86 -28.82 29.60
N ASP A 440 -17.27 -27.87 28.89
CA ASP A 440 -16.85 -28.06 27.50
C ASP A 440 -15.66 -29.02 27.38
N ILE A 441 -14.70 -28.97 28.33
CA ILE A 441 -13.58 -29.92 28.41
C ILE A 441 -14.11 -31.33 28.69
N ASP A 442 -15.07 -31.48 29.60
CA ASP A 442 -15.68 -32.77 29.93
C ASP A 442 -16.34 -33.40 28.69
N VAL A 443 -17.11 -32.61 27.92
CA VAL A 443 -17.70 -33.07 26.65
C VAL A 443 -16.62 -33.46 25.64
N PHE A 444 -15.57 -32.64 25.51
CA PHE A 444 -14.45 -32.92 24.61
C PHE A 444 -13.70 -34.21 24.98
N VAL A 445 -13.37 -34.40 26.26
CA VAL A 445 -12.64 -35.58 26.73
C VAL A 445 -13.48 -36.84 26.55
N ALA A 446 -14.79 -36.79 26.86
CA ALA A 446 -15.69 -37.93 26.67
C ALA A 446 -15.78 -38.35 25.19
N ASP A 447 -15.96 -37.39 24.28
CA ASP A 447 -16.01 -37.63 22.83
C ASP A 447 -14.69 -38.24 22.31
N GLN A 448 -13.54 -37.73 22.74
CA GLN A 448 -12.25 -38.25 22.28
C GLN A 448 -11.93 -39.63 22.85
N LEU A 449 -12.26 -39.91 24.12
CA LEU A 449 -12.09 -41.24 24.71
C LEU A 449 -12.99 -42.29 24.04
N SER A 450 -14.21 -41.90 23.63
CA SER A 450 -15.13 -42.80 22.93
C SER A 450 -14.61 -43.32 21.58
N LYS A 451 -13.62 -42.63 21.00
CA LYS A 451 -13.00 -42.98 19.71
C LYS A 451 -11.84 -43.97 19.87
N LEU A 452 -11.47 -44.34 21.09
CA LEU A 452 -10.41 -45.30 21.37
C LEU A 452 -10.99 -46.72 21.45
N ASP A 453 -10.53 -47.62 20.57
CA ASP A 453 -11.07 -48.98 20.38
C ASP A 453 -10.78 -49.97 21.54
N PHE A 454 -10.15 -49.55 22.64
CA PHE A 454 -9.52 -50.48 23.60
C PHE A 454 -9.80 -50.20 25.08
N MET A 455 -11.05 -50.15 25.54
CA MET A 455 -11.30 -49.83 26.97
C MET A 455 -12.52 -50.54 27.58
N ASP A 456 -12.30 -51.24 28.69
CA ASP A 456 -13.37 -51.61 29.63
C ASP A 456 -13.94 -50.34 30.29
N ALA A 457 -15.24 -50.32 30.59
CA ALA A 457 -15.94 -49.15 31.13
C ALA A 457 -15.30 -48.56 32.41
N GLU A 458 -14.75 -49.42 33.28
CA GLU A 458 -14.10 -48.99 34.52
C GLU A 458 -12.78 -48.23 34.27
N LEU A 459 -12.04 -48.60 33.21
CA LEU A 459 -10.84 -47.89 32.81
C LEU A 459 -11.22 -46.52 32.21
N HIS A 460 -12.28 -46.48 31.39
CA HIS A 460 -12.80 -45.25 30.82
C HIS A 460 -13.13 -44.19 31.88
N ASP A 461 -13.86 -44.56 32.93
CA ASP A 461 -14.24 -43.63 33.98
C ASP A 461 -13.03 -43.10 34.78
N LYS A 462 -12.04 -43.96 35.05
CA LYS A 462 -10.79 -43.56 35.71
C LYS A 462 -9.98 -42.59 34.86
N MET A 463 -9.91 -42.83 33.55
CA MET A 463 -9.19 -41.96 32.60
C MET A 463 -9.90 -40.61 32.46
N PHE A 464 -11.22 -40.60 32.33
CA PHE A 464 -12.04 -39.41 32.26
C PHE A 464 -11.85 -38.51 33.48
N ALA A 465 -11.96 -39.07 34.70
CA ALA A 465 -11.80 -38.32 35.94
C ALA A 465 -10.42 -37.67 36.06
N LYS A 466 -9.35 -38.40 35.71
CA LYS A 466 -7.97 -37.88 35.73
C LYS A 466 -7.73 -36.78 34.69
N LEU A 467 -8.24 -36.94 33.47
CA LEU A 467 -8.06 -35.96 32.40
C LEU A 467 -8.87 -34.68 32.65
N SER A 468 -10.12 -34.80 33.09
CA SER A 468 -10.97 -33.65 33.46
C SER A 468 -10.33 -32.85 34.60
N GLN A 469 -9.83 -33.52 35.65
CA GLN A 469 -9.17 -32.85 36.77
C GLN A 469 -7.81 -32.26 36.38
N GLY A 470 -7.00 -32.98 35.62
CA GLY A 470 -5.64 -32.57 35.23
C GLY A 470 -5.59 -31.44 34.21
N ALA A 471 -6.66 -31.24 33.43
CA ALA A 471 -6.72 -30.19 32.41
C ALA A 471 -6.76 -28.77 33.01
N ASP A 472 -7.27 -28.58 34.23
CA ASP A 472 -7.38 -27.28 34.92
C ASP A 472 -7.80 -26.12 33.99
N GLY A 473 -8.83 -26.36 33.17
CA GLY A 473 -9.37 -25.36 32.25
C GLY A 473 -8.64 -25.22 30.90
N MET A 474 -7.67 -26.08 30.60
CA MET A 474 -6.85 -26.04 29.38
C MET A 474 -7.13 -27.23 28.45
N PHE A 475 -7.85 -26.97 27.36
CA PHE A 475 -8.13 -27.96 26.30
C PHE A 475 -6.85 -28.51 25.66
N LEU A 476 -5.85 -27.65 25.44
CA LEU A 476 -4.59 -28.05 24.80
C LEU A 476 -3.86 -29.14 25.60
N TRP A 477 -3.87 -29.05 26.93
CA TRP A 477 -3.25 -30.09 27.76
C TRP A 477 -4.02 -31.42 27.59
N ALA A 478 -5.36 -31.37 27.68
CA ALA A 478 -6.19 -32.57 27.51
C ALA A 478 -5.98 -33.21 26.14
N SER A 479 -5.93 -32.42 25.06
CA SER A 479 -5.71 -32.94 23.70
C SER A 479 -4.35 -33.60 23.52
N LEU A 480 -3.28 -33.04 24.11
CA LEU A 480 -1.93 -33.61 24.01
C LEU A 480 -1.84 -34.96 24.73
N ILE A 481 -2.46 -35.09 25.91
CA ILE A 481 -2.50 -36.37 26.63
C ILE A 481 -3.37 -37.39 25.91
N LEU A 482 -4.55 -37.00 25.39
CA LEU A 482 -5.42 -37.89 24.61
C LEU A 482 -4.74 -38.41 23.34
N GLN A 483 -4.02 -37.57 22.60
CA GLN A 483 -3.23 -38.00 21.45
C GLN A 483 -2.08 -38.92 21.85
N SER A 484 -1.45 -38.68 23.01
CA SER A 484 -0.43 -39.59 23.56
C SER A 484 -1.04 -40.94 23.97
N LEU A 485 -2.27 -40.96 24.48
CA LEU A 485 -3.00 -42.17 24.83
C LEU A 485 -3.43 -42.97 23.60
N ALA A 486 -3.80 -42.30 22.51
CA ALA A 486 -4.08 -42.97 21.24
C ALA A 486 -2.87 -43.74 20.69
N SER A 487 -1.64 -43.33 21.07
CA SER A 487 -0.40 -44.03 20.74
C SER A 487 0.02 -45.10 21.75
N ALA A 488 -0.75 -45.33 22.82
CA ALA A 488 -0.41 -46.30 23.84
C ALA A 488 -0.50 -47.74 23.30
N THR A 489 0.52 -48.54 23.61
CA THR A 489 0.65 -49.91 23.09
C THR A 489 -0.07 -50.95 23.95
N SER A 490 -0.45 -50.59 25.18
CA SER A 490 -1.16 -51.45 26.13
C SER A 490 -1.95 -50.64 27.16
N THR A 491 -2.86 -51.29 27.89
CA THR A 491 -3.59 -50.68 29.01
C THR A 491 -2.66 -50.25 30.16
N TYR A 492 -1.55 -50.98 30.35
CA TYR A 492 -0.50 -50.60 31.30
C TYR A 492 0.21 -49.30 30.87
N ASP A 493 0.59 -49.21 29.59
CA ASP A 493 1.23 -48.02 29.00
C ASP A 493 0.30 -46.79 29.07
N ALA A 494 -0.99 -46.96 28.78
CA ALA A 494 -2.00 -45.92 28.95
C ALA A 494 -2.11 -45.45 30.42
N MET A 495 -2.08 -46.38 31.37
CA MET A 495 -2.13 -46.05 32.81
C MET A 495 -0.83 -45.44 33.33
N ASP A 496 0.33 -45.79 32.76
CA ASP A 496 1.61 -45.17 33.08
C ASP A 496 1.64 -43.71 32.62
N ILE A 497 1.20 -43.44 31.38
CA ILE A 497 1.03 -42.08 30.83
C ILE A 497 0.13 -41.23 31.75
N LEU A 498 -0.95 -41.81 32.29
CA LEU A 498 -1.89 -41.12 33.18
C LEU A 498 -1.47 -41.06 34.64
N SER A 499 -0.54 -41.89 35.09
CA SER A 499 -0.08 -41.89 36.49
C SER A 499 1.15 -41.02 36.68
N ASN A 500 2.00 -40.95 35.65
CA ASN A 500 3.18 -40.10 35.59
C ASN A 500 2.95 -38.81 34.79
N HIS A 501 1.69 -38.39 34.63
CA HIS A 501 1.37 -37.23 33.80
C HIS A 501 1.95 -35.94 34.44
N PRO A 502 2.72 -35.16 33.69
CA PRO A 502 3.13 -33.84 34.12
C PRO A 502 1.95 -32.86 34.14
N VAL A 503 1.82 -32.12 35.25
CA VAL A 503 0.83 -31.04 35.39
C VAL A 503 1.39 -29.77 34.73
N GLY A 504 0.64 -29.20 33.79
CA GLY A 504 1.02 -27.98 33.06
C GLY A 504 1.89 -28.20 31.81
N LEU A 505 1.73 -27.30 30.83
CA LEU A 505 2.26 -27.44 29.47
C LEU A 505 3.78 -27.68 29.40
N SER A 506 4.58 -26.91 30.13
CA SER A 506 6.05 -27.01 30.05
C SER A 506 6.57 -28.37 30.51
N MET A 507 5.94 -28.97 31.52
CA MET A 507 6.30 -30.32 31.97
C MET A 507 5.79 -31.38 30.99
N THR A 508 4.61 -31.19 30.38
CA THR A 508 4.08 -32.04 29.31
C THR A 508 4.96 -32.04 28.07
N TYR A 509 5.40 -30.88 27.60
CA TYR A 509 6.34 -30.79 26.49
C TYR A 509 7.66 -31.48 26.80
N ASN A 510 8.24 -31.25 27.99
CA ASN A 510 9.44 -31.96 28.42
C ASN A 510 9.27 -33.48 28.41
N ALA A 511 8.14 -34.01 28.90
CA ALA A 511 7.87 -35.44 28.91
C ALA A 511 7.74 -36.02 27.49
N ILE A 512 7.09 -35.30 26.58
CA ILE A 512 6.99 -35.67 25.16
C ILE A 512 8.38 -35.65 24.51
N LEU A 513 9.16 -34.58 24.69
CA LEU A 513 10.50 -34.45 24.12
C LEU A 513 11.49 -35.51 24.63
N ARG A 514 11.35 -35.98 25.88
CA ARG A 514 12.18 -37.08 26.42
C ARG A 514 12.04 -38.37 25.61
N ARG A 515 10.91 -38.61 24.96
CA ARG A 515 10.71 -39.76 24.05
C ARG A 515 11.63 -39.69 22.82
N PHE A 516 12.16 -38.52 22.49
CA PHE A 516 13.09 -38.36 21.37
C PHE A 516 14.51 -38.79 21.75
N ASN A 517 14.89 -38.66 23.02
CA ASN A 517 16.21 -39.03 23.53
C ASN A 517 16.45 -40.55 23.51
N THR A 518 15.41 -41.38 23.38
CA THR A 518 15.55 -42.84 23.29
C THR A 518 15.90 -43.32 21.87
N ARG A 519 15.91 -42.42 20.89
CA ARG A 519 16.22 -42.75 19.48
C ARG A 519 17.73 -42.75 19.21
N SER A 520 18.11 -43.25 18.04
CA SER A 520 19.50 -43.18 17.57
C SER A 520 19.99 -41.73 17.49
N PRO A 521 21.30 -41.46 17.65
CA PRO A 521 21.86 -40.11 17.56
C PRO A 521 21.50 -39.38 16.25
N GLN A 522 21.43 -40.12 15.14
CA GLN A 522 21.02 -39.57 13.84
C GLN A 522 19.54 -39.16 13.82
N GLY A 523 18.66 -39.93 14.45
CA GLY A 523 17.24 -39.61 14.58
C GLY A 523 16.99 -38.39 15.48
N GLN A 524 17.76 -38.25 16.55
CA GLN A 524 17.72 -37.07 17.42
C GLN A 524 18.12 -35.80 16.68
N LYS A 525 19.25 -35.83 15.95
CA LYS A 525 19.72 -34.70 15.13
C LYS A 525 18.68 -34.30 14.09
N LEU A 526 18.11 -35.27 13.36
CA LEU A 526 17.08 -35.03 12.35
C LEU A 526 15.81 -34.38 12.95
N THR A 527 15.34 -34.86 14.11
CA THR A 527 14.16 -34.32 14.79
C THR A 527 14.39 -32.87 15.22
N LYS A 528 15.57 -32.57 15.77
CA LYS A 528 15.95 -31.21 16.13
C LYS A 528 16.00 -30.29 14.91
N THR A 529 16.64 -30.72 13.82
CA THR A 529 16.69 -29.98 12.55
C THR A 529 15.28 -29.68 12.02
N PHE A 530 14.39 -30.68 12.00
CA PHE A 530 13.00 -30.50 11.60
C PHE A 530 12.26 -29.46 12.45
N LEU A 531 12.33 -29.58 13.79
CA LEU A 531 11.70 -28.62 14.70
C LEU A 531 12.32 -27.21 14.60
N THR A 532 13.61 -27.12 14.27
CA THR A 532 14.31 -25.85 14.06
C THR A 532 13.74 -25.09 12.87
N TRP A 533 13.53 -25.79 11.76
CA TRP A 533 12.88 -25.21 10.57
C TRP A 533 11.45 -24.76 10.85
N LEU A 534 10.68 -25.51 11.65
CA LEU A 534 9.33 -25.09 12.05
C LEU A 534 9.31 -23.87 12.98
N CYS A 535 10.31 -23.71 13.85
CA CYS A 535 10.36 -22.58 14.79
C CYS A 535 10.90 -21.29 14.17
N CYS A 536 11.95 -21.39 13.34
CA CYS A 536 12.80 -20.26 12.97
C CYS A 536 12.68 -19.86 11.50
N ALA A 537 11.96 -20.61 10.66
CA ALA A 537 11.74 -20.22 9.27
C ALA A 537 11.04 -18.87 9.17
N ALA A 538 11.41 -18.07 8.16
CA ALA A 538 10.83 -16.77 7.90
C ALA A 538 9.35 -16.91 7.55
N ARG A 539 9.01 -17.84 6.64
CA ARG A 539 7.64 -18.19 6.24
C ARG A 539 7.41 -19.69 6.41
N PRO A 540 6.14 -20.16 6.45
CA PRO A 540 5.84 -21.58 6.30
C PRO A 540 6.59 -22.21 5.12
N VAL A 541 7.23 -23.34 5.39
CA VAL A 541 8.06 -24.07 4.43
C VAL A 541 7.30 -25.30 3.99
N GLY A 542 7.08 -25.42 2.67
CA GLY A 542 6.37 -26.57 2.11
C GLY A 542 7.15 -27.87 2.34
N TRP A 543 6.48 -29.02 2.36
CA TRP A 543 7.15 -30.30 2.61
C TRP A 543 8.27 -30.57 1.61
N ASN A 544 8.06 -30.20 0.34
CA ASN A 544 9.10 -30.32 -0.69
C ASN A 544 10.35 -29.48 -0.35
N GLU A 545 10.18 -28.22 0.04
CA GLU A 545 11.25 -27.31 0.47
C GLU A 545 11.95 -27.83 1.73
N LEU A 546 11.18 -28.26 2.73
CA LEU A 546 11.69 -28.78 3.99
C LEU A 546 12.46 -30.08 3.78
N ARG A 547 11.96 -30.98 2.94
CA ARG A 547 12.64 -32.22 2.56
C ARG A 547 14.01 -31.94 1.92
N ALA A 548 14.10 -30.91 1.08
CA ALA A 548 15.36 -30.48 0.52
C ALA A 548 16.29 -29.92 1.61
N ALA A 549 15.78 -29.05 2.48
CA ALA A 549 16.55 -28.46 3.58
C ALA A 549 17.15 -29.52 4.53
N LEU A 550 16.39 -30.56 4.88
CA LEU A 550 16.85 -31.66 5.74
C LEU A 550 17.90 -32.58 5.07
N ALA A 551 18.05 -32.48 3.75
CA ALA A 551 18.98 -33.31 2.98
C ALA A 551 20.29 -32.59 2.60
N VAL A 552 20.36 -31.25 2.73
CA VAL A 552 21.49 -30.44 2.25
C VAL A 552 22.84 -30.89 2.82
N ASP A 553 22.90 -31.21 4.11
CA ASP A 553 24.15 -31.61 4.80
C ASP A 553 24.71 -32.96 4.33
N LYS A 554 23.95 -33.72 3.54
CA LYS A 554 24.28 -35.08 3.11
C LYS A 554 24.55 -35.18 1.60
N LEU A 555 24.54 -34.06 0.88
CA LEU A 555 24.61 -34.04 -0.59
C LEU A 555 25.92 -34.61 -1.16
N GLU A 556 26.99 -34.63 -0.37
CA GLU A 556 28.30 -35.17 -0.76
C GLU A 556 28.40 -36.70 -0.55
N GLU A 557 27.38 -37.33 0.03
CA GLU A 557 27.36 -38.77 0.32
C GLU A 557 26.72 -39.58 -0.81
N GLU A 558 27.34 -40.68 -1.24
CA GLU A 558 26.82 -41.56 -2.31
C GLU A 558 25.38 -42.07 -2.05
N ASN A 559 24.99 -42.19 -0.78
CA ASN A 559 23.68 -42.71 -0.34
C ASN A 559 22.71 -41.62 0.13
N PHE A 560 22.89 -40.34 -0.22
CA PHE A 560 22.06 -39.23 0.31
C PHE A 560 20.55 -39.45 0.10
N ARG A 561 20.15 -40.04 -1.04
CA ARG A 561 18.75 -40.37 -1.35
C ARG A 561 18.12 -41.33 -0.33
N GLN A 562 18.91 -42.22 0.25
CA GLN A 562 18.46 -43.18 1.27
C GLN A 562 18.34 -42.53 2.66
N ARG A 563 18.83 -41.30 2.83
CA ARG A 563 18.83 -40.55 4.10
C ARG A 563 17.81 -39.41 4.13
N ILE A 564 16.97 -39.30 3.10
CA ILE A 564 15.84 -38.37 3.04
C ILE A 564 14.72 -38.88 3.96
N PRO A 565 14.23 -38.07 4.90
CA PRO A 565 13.19 -38.50 5.83
C PRO A 565 11.84 -38.74 5.13
N PHE A 566 11.14 -39.80 5.54
CA PHE A 566 9.76 -40.01 5.15
C PHE A 566 8.83 -39.06 5.92
N LYS A 567 7.85 -38.50 5.20
CA LYS A 567 6.85 -37.59 5.77
C LYS A 567 6.07 -38.22 6.93
N ALA A 568 5.64 -39.47 6.76
CA ALA A 568 4.92 -40.23 7.78
C ALA A 568 5.77 -40.44 9.04
N ALA A 569 7.07 -40.73 8.87
CA ALA A 569 7.97 -40.86 10.00
C ALA A 569 8.12 -39.54 10.78
N MET A 570 8.21 -38.38 10.09
CA MET A 570 8.32 -37.08 10.77
C MET A 570 7.05 -36.74 11.57
N LEU A 571 5.86 -37.08 11.05
CA LEU A 571 4.60 -36.92 11.76
C LEU A 571 4.52 -37.81 12.99
N GLU A 572 4.86 -39.08 12.85
CA GLU A 572 4.87 -40.04 13.95
C GLU A 572 5.88 -39.64 15.03
N ILE A 573 7.07 -39.19 14.62
CA ILE A 573 8.12 -38.71 15.52
C ILE A 573 7.62 -37.51 16.32
N CYS A 574 7.09 -36.48 15.65
CA CYS A 574 6.79 -35.22 16.31
C CYS A 574 5.38 -35.18 16.93
N SER A 575 4.61 -36.26 16.86
CA SER A 575 3.31 -36.38 17.53
C SER A 575 3.48 -36.36 19.06
N PRO A 576 2.65 -35.63 19.82
CA PRO A 576 1.48 -34.83 19.41
C PRO A 576 1.77 -33.33 19.15
N LEU A 577 3.04 -32.93 18.99
CA LEU A 577 3.43 -31.51 18.94
C LEU A 577 3.20 -30.85 17.58
N VAL A 578 3.23 -31.64 16.51
CA VAL A 578 3.20 -31.16 15.12
C VAL A 578 2.08 -31.86 14.36
N GLU A 579 1.40 -31.09 13.51
CA GLU A 579 0.42 -31.59 12.54
C GLU A 579 0.82 -31.18 11.11
N TYR A 580 0.23 -31.84 10.12
CA TYR A 580 0.45 -31.56 8.71
C TYR A 580 -0.85 -31.18 8.01
N LEU A 581 -0.82 -30.05 7.30
CA LEU A 581 -1.92 -29.52 6.51
C LEU A 581 -1.77 -29.96 5.06
N SER A 582 -2.65 -30.86 4.60
CA SER A 582 -2.58 -31.47 3.27
C SER A 582 -2.94 -30.52 2.13
N ASP A 583 -3.76 -29.52 2.40
CA ASP A 583 -4.19 -28.46 1.47
C ASP A 583 -3.07 -27.46 1.17
N GLN A 584 -2.26 -27.10 2.18
CA GLN A 584 -1.18 -26.11 2.05
C GLN A 584 0.21 -26.74 1.83
N ASP A 585 0.32 -28.07 1.92
CA ASP A 585 1.57 -28.83 1.93
C ASP A 585 2.57 -28.37 3.01
N VAL A 586 2.09 -27.99 4.20
CA VAL A 586 2.91 -27.38 5.26
C VAL A 586 2.75 -28.11 6.59
N PHE A 587 3.86 -28.21 7.32
CA PHE A 587 3.89 -28.64 8.72
C PHE A 587 3.74 -27.44 9.65
N ARG A 588 3.03 -27.62 10.77
CA ARG A 588 2.92 -26.58 11.80
C ARG A 588 2.80 -27.18 13.19
N PHE A 589 3.11 -26.38 14.20
CA PHE A 589 2.81 -26.77 15.58
C PHE A 589 1.30 -26.84 15.80
N VAL A 590 0.86 -27.82 16.59
CA VAL A 590 -0.55 -27.92 17.03
C VAL A 590 -0.96 -26.67 17.80
N HIS A 591 -0.01 -26.05 18.51
CA HIS A 591 -0.22 -24.77 19.19
C HIS A 591 1.10 -23.97 19.32
N ILE A 592 1.01 -22.63 19.30
CA ILE A 592 2.18 -21.73 19.34
C ILE A 592 3.03 -21.87 20.61
N SER A 593 2.42 -22.29 21.72
CA SER A 593 3.13 -22.53 22.98
C SER A 593 4.21 -23.61 22.87
N VAL A 594 4.13 -24.52 21.88
CA VAL A 594 5.21 -25.45 21.57
C VAL A 594 6.45 -24.70 21.08
N ARG A 595 6.28 -23.74 20.16
CA ARG A 595 7.36 -22.88 19.66
C ARG A 595 7.94 -22.03 20.79
N GLU A 596 7.10 -21.39 21.60
CA GLU A 596 7.52 -20.60 22.77
C GLU A 596 8.36 -21.45 23.73
N PHE A 597 7.91 -22.67 24.03
CA PHE A 597 8.60 -23.63 24.88
C PHE A 597 9.96 -24.06 24.30
N LEU A 598 10.02 -24.33 22.99
CA LEU A 598 11.25 -24.70 22.30
C LEU A 598 12.30 -23.59 22.28
N LEU A 599 11.88 -22.32 22.44
CA LEU A 599 12.73 -21.13 22.42
C LEU A 599 12.99 -20.51 23.81
N THR A 600 12.48 -21.08 24.91
CA THR A 600 12.53 -20.48 26.26
C THR A 600 13.94 -20.45 26.89
N VAL A 601 14.97 -20.98 26.25
CA VAL A 601 16.36 -21.04 26.79
C VAL A 601 17.05 -19.68 26.62
N THR A 602 16.60 -18.66 27.33
CA THR A 602 17.20 -17.32 27.22
C THR A 602 18.08 -16.89 28.40
N GLU A 603 18.02 -17.47 29.61
CA GLU A 603 18.68 -16.80 30.77
C GLU A 603 19.30 -17.70 31.88
N THR A 604 19.85 -18.87 31.58
CA THR A 604 20.76 -19.54 32.54
C THR A 604 22.16 -19.76 31.95
N PRO A 605 23.21 -19.08 32.48
CA PRO A 605 24.58 -19.41 32.17
C PRO A 605 25.01 -20.58 33.05
N SER A 606 24.90 -21.80 32.55
CA SER A 606 25.51 -22.97 33.18
C SER A 606 26.33 -23.76 32.16
N VAL A 607 27.62 -23.44 32.14
CA VAL A 607 28.78 -24.34 32.05
C VAL A 607 28.58 -25.63 31.23
N GLY A 608 29.19 -25.65 30.03
CA GLY A 608 29.53 -26.87 29.27
C GLY A 608 28.35 -27.62 28.64
N ARG A 609 27.81 -27.15 27.52
CA ARG A 609 26.81 -27.90 26.74
C ARG A 609 27.01 -27.73 25.22
N ASP A 610 28.01 -28.42 24.68
CA ASP A 610 28.13 -28.71 23.24
C ASP A 610 27.45 -30.05 22.92
N ASP A 611 26.20 -30.22 23.35
CA ASP A 611 25.41 -31.40 22.93
C ASP A 611 24.49 -30.97 21.78
N GLU A 612 24.94 -31.22 20.55
CA GLU A 612 24.23 -30.91 19.30
C GLU A 612 22.80 -31.45 19.26
N SER A 613 22.46 -32.43 20.10
CA SER A 613 21.18 -33.17 20.08
C SER A 613 20.08 -32.62 21.01
N GLN A 614 20.39 -31.69 21.92
CA GLN A 614 19.43 -31.28 22.96
C GLN A 614 18.37 -30.26 22.48
N LEU A 615 17.15 -30.45 22.99
CA LEU A 615 15.98 -29.55 22.92
C LEU A 615 15.58 -29.17 24.36
N PRO A 616 15.06 -27.96 24.63
CA PRO A 616 14.89 -26.78 23.76
C PRO A 616 16.22 -26.14 23.30
N PHE A 617 16.17 -25.19 22.34
CA PHE A 617 17.35 -24.57 21.72
C PHE A 617 17.25 -23.03 21.68
N ARG A 618 18.39 -22.35 21.49
CA ARG A 618 18.40 -20.88 21.38
C ARG A 618 17.99 -20.45 19.98
N GLU A 619 17.16 -19.42 19.89
CA GLU A 619 16.68 -18.89 18.60
C GLU A 619 17.83 -18.53 17.65
N ALA A 620 18.91 -17.95 18.18
CA ALA A 620 20.10 -17.60 17.41
C ALA A 620 20.82 -18.83 16.80
N ASP A 621 20.79 -19.98 17.48
CA ASP A 621 21.36 -21.25 16.97
C ASP A 621 20.46 -21.85 15.87
N GLY A 622 19.15 -21.65 15.98
CA GLY A 622 18.20 -22.04 14.94
C GLY A 622 18.38 -21.22 13.65
N HIS A 623 18.51 -19.90 13.80
CA HIS A 623 18.84 -19.01 12.69
C HIS A 623 20.21 -19.31 12.07
N PHE A 624 21.22 -19.64 12.89
CA PHE A 624 22.53 -20.11 12.41
C PHE A 624 22.37 -21.34 11.52
N HIS A 625 21.67 -22.37 12.00
CA HIS A 625 21.46 -23.60 11.24
C HIS A 625 20.76 -23.35 9.90
N ILE A 626 19.67 -22.57 9.88
CA ILE A 626 18.94 -22.26 8.64
C ILE A 626 19.81 -21.46 7.67
N ALA A 627 20.55 -20.46 8.15
CA ALA A 627 21.46 -19.68 7.32
C ALA A 627 22.54 -20.57 6.66
N THR A 628 23.13 -21.50 7.42
CA THR A 628 24.09 -22.48 6.91
C THR A 628 23.48 -23.35 5.82
N VAL A 629 22.29 -23.91 6.06
CA VAL A 629 21.60 -24.76 5.07
C VAL A 629 21.27 -23.96 3.81
N CYS A 630 20.75 -22.73 3.92
CA CYS A 630 20.44 -21.89 2.77
C CYS A 630 21.70 -21.54 1.95
N LEU A 631 22.79 -21.12 2.59
CA LEU A 631 24.03 -20.77 1.88
C LEU A 631 24.68 -22.02 1.26
N ARG A 632 24.71 -23.15 1.96
CA ARG A 632 25.24 -24.42 1.44
C ARG A 632 24.47 -24.86 0.21
N TYR A 633 23.13 -24.82 0.31
CA TYR A 633 22.23 -25.10 -0.81
C TYR A 633 22.53 -24.23 -2.02
N LEU A 634 22.65 -22.91 -1.83
CA LEU A 634 22.90 -21.97 -2.93
C LEU A 634 24.30 -22.10 -3.55
N LEU A 635 25.29 -22.50 -2.75
CA LEU A 635 26.64 -22.77 -3.23
C LEU A 635 26.71 -24.05 -4.07
N GLN A 636 25.96 -25.08 -3.67
CA GLN A 636 25.93 -26.41 -4.31
C GLN A 636 24.96 -26.52 -5.49
N ALA A 637 23.89 -25.71 -5.55
CA ALA A 637 22.85 -25.78 -6.59
C ALA A 637 23.41 -25.77 -8.03
N ALA A 638 24.46 -24.99 -8.29
CA ALA A 638 25.08 -24.90 -9.63
C ALA A 638 25.79 -26.19 -10.09
N VAL A 639 26.29 -27.01 -9.14
CA VAL A 639 26.92 -28.32 -9.44
C VAL A 639 25.86 -29.38 -9.75
N VAL A 640 24.65 -29.16 -9.25
CA VAL A 640 23.55 -30.15 -9.29
C VAL A 640 22.63 -29.92 -10.50
N GLU A 641 22.36 -28.65 -10.85
CA GLU A 641 21.62 -28.28 -12.07
C GLU A 641 22.34 -28.74 -13.36
N ALA A 642 23.67 -28.74 -13.36
CA ALA A 642 24.47 -29.19 -14.51
C ALA A 642 24.46 -30.72 -14.71
N ASN A 643 24.18 -31.50 -13.66
CA ASN A 643 24.37 -32.96 -13.66
C ASN A 643 23.08 -33.79 -13.75
N LEU A 644 21.89 -33.20 -13.59
CA LEU A 644 20.63 -33.97 -13.43
C LEU A 644 19.53 -33.69 -14.47
N GLY A 645 19.76 -32.81 -15.45
CA GLY A 645 18.79 -32.51 -16.51
C GLY A 645 17.55 -31.70 -16.05
N PRO A 646 16.74 -31.20 -17.00
CA PRO A 646 15.68 -30.21 -16.75
C PRO A 646 14.44 -30.74 -16.00
N ASP A 647 14.24 -32.05 -15.86
CA ASP A 647 13.05 -32.66 -15.22
C ASP A 647 13.24 -33.05 -13.74
N SER A 648 14.32 -32.61 -13.10
CA SER A 648 14.65 -33.04 -11.75
C SER A 648 13.90 -32.21 -10.70
N LEU A 649 12.80 -32.73 -10.17
CA LEU A 649 12.00 -32.31 -8.99
C LEU A 649 12.82 -32.13 -7.67
N LEU A 650 14.15 -32.09 -7.73
CA LEU A 650 15.02 -32.40 -6.59
C LEU A 650 15.45 -31.21 -5.73
N PHE A 651 15.18 -29.95 -6.10
CA PHE A 651 15.66 -28.80 -5.33
C PHE A 651 14.68 -27.60 -5.29
N PRO A 652 13.58 -27.72 -4.51
CA PRO A 652 12.55 -26.68 -4.33
C PRO A 652 12.94 -25.52 -3.39
N LEU A 653 14.02 -25.61 -2.61
CA LEU A 653 14.37 -24.60 -1.59
C LEU A 653 14.98 -23.31 -2.18
N SER A 654 15.22 -23.22 -3.49
CA SER A 654 15.96 -22.11 -4.12
C SER A 654 15.30 -20.76 -3.89
N GLU A 655 13.98 -20.70 -3.97
CA GLU A 655 13.20 -19.50 -3.74
C GLU A 655 13.33 -18.99 -2.30
N TYR A 656 13.11 -19.89 -1.34
CA TYR A 656 13.24 -19.58 0.08
C TYR A 656 14.68 -19.17 0.42
N ALA A 657 15.67 -19.99 0.02
CA ALA A 657 17.07 -19.76 0.33
C ALA A 657 17.55 -18.42 -0.22
N THR A 658 17.26 -18.10 -1.48
CA THR A 658 17.66 -16.82 -2.10
C THR A 658 17.01 -15.62 -1.41
N SER A 659 15.78 -15.76 -0.94
CA SER A 659 15.03 -14.66 -0.34
C SER A 659 15.44 -14.38 1.12
N PHE A 660 15.72 -15.43 1.89
CA PHE A 660 15.78 -15.34 3.36
C PHE A 660 17.12 -15.70 4.00
N TRP A 661 18.16 -16.15 3.27
CA TRP A 661 19.45 -16.47 3.89
C TRP A 661 20.02 -15.30 4.73
N ALA A 662 19.94 -14.07 4.20
CA ALA A 662 20.43 -12.87 4.88
C ALA A 662 19.59 -12.50 6.11
N TYR A 663 18.29 -12.78 6.07
CA TYR A 663 17.39 -12.60 7.22
C TYR A 663 17.78 -13.52 8.38
N HIS A 664 18.08 -14.79 8.10
CA HIS A 664 18.53 -15.72 9.14
C HIS A 664 19.93 -15.37 9.63
N LEU A 665 20.85 -14.99 8.74
CA LEU A 665 22.22 -14.65 9.10
C LEU A 665 22.29 -13.47 10.09
N VAL A 666 21.55 -12.39 9.84
CA VAL A 666 21.53 -11.22 10.74
C VAL A 666 21.02 -11.55 12.15
N ARG A 667 20.21 -12.61 12.29
CA ARG A 667 19.63 -13.08 13.56
C ARG A 667 20.42 -14.22 14.20
N SER A 668 21.47 -14.71 13.54
CA SER A 668 22.30 -15.79 14.06
C SER A 668 23.44 -15.28 14.94
N ARG A 669 24.08 -16.20 15.67
CA ARG A 669 25.41 -15.95 16.22
C ARG A 669 26.45 -15.78 15.10
N TYR A 670 27.53 -15.06 15.39
CA TYR A 670 28.68 -14.97 14.48
C TYR A 670 29.41 -16.33 14.42
N ASP A 671 29.87 -16.69 13.23
CA ASP A 671 30.64 -17.90 12.96
C ASP A 671 31.54 -17.69 11.73
N SER A 672 32.78 -18.18 11.79
CA SER A 672 33.77 -17.95 10.73
C SER A 672 33.51 -18.75 9.45
N GLU A 673 33.01 -19.99 9.55
CA GLU A 673 32.71 -20.83 8.39
C GLU A 673 31.50 -20.27 7.63
N LEU A 674 30.47 -19.86 8.37
CA LEU A 674 29.27 -19.26 7.78
C LEU A 674 29.56 -17.92 7.08
N ASP A 675 30.46 -17.13 7.64
CA ASP A 675 30.95 -15.91 7.01
C ASP A 675 31.75 -16.20 5.73
N GLU A 676 32.60 -17.23 5.71
CA GLU A 676 33.28 -17.68 4.48
C GLU A 676 32.30 -18.16 3.40
N MET A 677 31.24 -18.88 3.79
CA MET A 677 30.19 -19.30 2.86
C MET A 677 29.42 -18.12 2.27
N MET A 678 29.05 -17.14 3.09
CA MET A 678 28.43 -15.89 2.63
C MET A 678 29.34 -15.19 1.62
N HIS A 679 30.62 -15.04 1.94
CA HIS A 679 31.60 -14.43 1.04
C HIS A 679 31.76 -15.21 -0.26
N SER A 680 31.83 -16.54 -0.20
CA SER A 680 31.90 -17.41 -1.39
C SER A 680 30.66 -17.22 -2.28
N TYR A 681 29.46 -17.18 -1.68
CA TYR A 681 28.22 -16.96 -2.43
C TYR A 681 28.20 -15.59 -3.11
N LEU A 682 28.53 -14.55 -2.35
CA LEU A 682 28.54 -13.18 -2.84
C LEU A 682 29.73 -12.87 -3.76
N SER A 683 30.82 -13.64 -3.75
CA SER A 683 31.94 -13.44 -4.67
C SER A 683 31.54 -13.69 -6.13
N SER A 684 30.61 -14.62 -6.35
CA SER A 684 30.06 -14.93 -7.67
C SER A 684 29.11 -13.81 -8.14
N ARG A 685 29.51 -13.10 -9.20
CA ARG A 685 28.74 -11.99 -9.76
C ARG A 685 27.31 -12.40 -10.18
N PRO A 686 27.07 -13.51 -10.91
CA PRO A 686 25.70 -13.92 -11.28
C PRO A 686 24.80 -14.20 -10.06
N ARG A 687 25.33 -14.87 -9.04
CA ARG A 687 24.58 -15.19 -7.80
C ARG A 687 24.22 -13.92 -7.05
N ARG A 688 25.18 -13.01 -6.91
CA ARG A 688 24.98 -11.71 -6.27
C ARG A 688 23.97 -10.83 -6.99
N LEU A 689 24.03 -10.76 -8.33
CA LEU A 689 23.05 -10.02 -9.14
C LEU A 689 21.64 -10.59 -8.97
N SER A 690 21.49 -11.92 -9.04
CA SER A 690 20.20 -12.59 -8.83
C SER A 690 19.63 -12.31 -7.43
N TRP A 691 20.47 -12.37 -6.41
CA TRP A 691 20.07 -12.02 -5.04
C TRP A 691 19.64 -10.56 -4.91
N ILE A 692 20.44 -9.60 -5.38
CA ILE A 692 20.12 -8.16 -5.31
C ILE A 692 18.84 -7.86 -6.09
N ALA A 693 18.68 -8.40 -7.30
CA ALA A 693 17.47 -8.21 -8.11
C ALA A 693 16.22 -8.70 -7.38
N ARG A 694 16.33 -9.82 -6.65
CA ARG A 694 15.24 -10.35 -5.84
C ARG A 694 14.88 -9.49 -4.64
N GLN A 695 15.87 -8.82 -4.02
CA GLN A 695 15.63 -7.86 -2.95
C GLN A 695 15.05 -6.52 -3.47
N LEU A 696 15.39 -6.11 -4.70
CA LEU A 696 14.93 -4.85 -5.30
C LEU A 696 13.51 -4.92 -5.89
N PHE A 697 13.12 -6.07 -6.43
CA PHE A 697 11.87 -6.22 -7.17
C PHE A 697 11.03 -7.38 -6.62
N GLY A 698 11.21 -7.73 -5.35
CA GLY A 698 10.38 -8.69 -4.64
C GLY A 698 9.02 -8.07 -4.28
N GLU A 699 7.98 -8.90 -4.16
CA GLU A 699 6.60 -8.48 -3.88
C GLU A 699 6.40 -7.67 -2.58
N SER A 700 7.41 -7.63 -1.71
CA SER A 700 7.32 -7.09 -0.35
C SER A 700 7.99 -5.72 -0.15
N SER A 701 8.73 -5.17 -1.13
CA SER A 701 9.59 -3.99 -0.89
C SER A 701 9.00 -2.67 -1.40
N VAL A 702 8.46 -1.85 -0.50
CA VAL A 702 7.98 -0.47 -0.80
C VAL A 702 9.14 0.52 -1.04
N PHE A 703 10.31 0.27 -0.44
CA PHE A 703 11.54 1.06 -0.63
C PHE A 703 12.75 0.13 -0.84
N PRO A 704 12.88 -0.47 -2.03
CA PRO A 704 13.79 -1.59 -2.28
C PRO A 704 15.26 -1.31 -1.98
N LEU A 705 15.78 -0.17 -2.43
CA LEU A 705 17.20 0.15 -2.23
C LEU A 705 17.52 0.44 -0.75
N GLN A 706 16.63 1.14 -0.04
CA GLN A 706 16.82 1.45 1.38
C GLN A 706 16.77 0.19 2.24
N HIS A 707 15.89 -0.76 1.89
CA HIS A 707 15.86 -2.07 2.52
C HIS A 707 17.20 -2.81 2.32
N LEU A 708 17.71 -2.83 1.09
CA LEU A 708 19.01 -3.44 0.76
C LEU A 708 20.17 -2.78 1.53
N VAL A 709 20.22 -1.45 1.61
CA VAL A 709 21.23 -0.69 2.37
C VAL A 709 21.14 -1.01 3.86
N LYS A 710 19.93 -1.10 4.42
CA LYS A 710 19.73 -1.49 5.83
C LYS A 710 20.21 -2.91 6.08
N LEU A 711 19.85 -3.85 5.22
CA LEU A 711 20.26 -5.25 5.31
C LEU A 711 21.79 -5.37 5.22
N GLN A 712 22.43 -4.63 4.32
CA GLN A 712 23.88 -4.58 4.21
C GLN A 712 24.53 -4.08 5.51
N LYS A 713 24.04 -2.99 6.09
CA LYS A 713 24.57 -2.49 7.37
C LYS A 713 24.43 -3.54 8.48
N GLN A 714 23.33 -4.29 8.50
CA GLN A 714 23.13 -5.38 9.44
C GLN A 714 24.10 -6.54 9.21
N LEU A 715 24.33 -6.93 7.95
CA LEU A 715 25.32 -7.95 7.59
C LEU A 715 26.75 -7.53 7.98
N CYS A 716 27.14 -6.27 7.70
CA CYS A 716 28.43 -5.74 8.12
C CYS A 716 28.56 -5.72 9.65
N LYS A 717 27.51 -5.32 10.37
CA LYS A 717 27.49 -5.35 11.84
C LYS A 717 27.67 -6.77 12.37
N TRP A 718 26.96 -7.74 11.79
CA TRP A 718 27.09 -9.15 12.14
C TRP A 718 28.52 -9.67 11.90
N ALA A 719 29.11 -9.38 10.73
CA ALA A 719 30.48 -9.79 10.40
C ALA A 719 31.55 -9.10 11.28
N SER A 720 31.32 -7.84 11.69
CA SER A 720 32.24 -7.08 12.55
C SER A 720 32.33 -7.61 13.98
N ALA A 721 31.37 -8.43 14.43
CA ALA A 721 31.44 -9.09 15.74
C ALA A 721 32.62 -10.09 15.85
N GLY A 722 33.24 -10.47 14.72
CA GLY A 722 34.40 -11.36 14.66
C GLY A 722 35.78 -10.69 14.63
N ASP A 723 35.90 -9.41 15.03
CA ASP A 723 37.17 -8.67 15.15
C ASP A 723 38.03 -8.56 13.87
N ARG A 724 37.48 -8.88 12.69
CA ARG A 724 38.13 -8.59 11.41
C ARG A 724 37.66 -7.22 10.90
N GLU A 725 38.52 -6.21 10.93
CA GLU A 725 38.38 -5.02 10.08
C GLU A 725 38.46 -5.48 8.62
N ARG A 726 37.31 -5.67 7.96
CA ARG A 726 37.27 -5.98 6.52
C ARG A 726 36.75 -4.78 5.76
N ASP A 727 37.58 -4.30 4.84
CA ASP A 727 37.29 -3.20 3.92
C ASP A 727 36.57 -3.69 2.63
N ASP A 728 36.17 -4.96 2.58
CA ASP A 728 35.61 -5.60 1.38
C ASP A 728 34.08 -5.45 1.32
N ARG A 729 33.58 -4.22 1.42
CA ARG A 729 32.17 -3.96 1.09
C ARG A 729 32.01 -4.22 -0.41
N LEU A 730 31.48 -5.39 -0.76
CA LEU A 730 31.02 -5.72 -2.12
C LEU A 730 30.35 -4.50 -2.73
N ASP A 731 30.80 -4.10 -3.92
CA ASP A 731 30.36 -2.87 -4.57
C ASP A 731 28.96 -3.04 -5.18
N TRP A 732 27.97 -3.21 -4.30
CA TRP A 732 26.57 -3.45 -4.62
C TRP A 732 25.98 -2.34 -5.47
N ILE A 733 26.51 -1.11 -5.37
CA ILE A 733 26.13 0.02 -6.23
C ILE A 733 26.29 -0.38 -7.70
N ARG A 734 27.44 -0.95 -8.08
CA ARG A 734 27.72 -1.42 -9.43
C ARG A 734 26.84 -2.62 -9.86
N ASP A 735 26.41 -3.43 -8.91
CA ASP A 735 25.53 -4.56 -9.21
C ASP A 735 24.07 -4.10 -9.41
N VAL A 736 23.59 -3.13 -8.63
CA VAL A 736 22.28 -2.47 -8.83
C VAL A 736 22.22 -1.82 -10.21
N GLU A 737 23.29 -1.14 -10.60
CA GLU A 737 23.46 -0.57 -11.94
C GLU A 737 23.27 -1.59 -13.06
N GLN A 738 23.94 -2.74 -12.97
CA GLN A 738 23.82 -3.79 -13.97
C GLN A 738 22.39 -4.33 -14.06
N ILE A 739 21.73 -4.54 -12.92
CA ILE A 739 20.36 -5.06 -12.88
C ILE A 739 19.39 -4.10 -13.58
N LEU A 740 19.53 -2.79 -13.39
CA LEU A 740 18.68 -1.79 -14.05
C LEU A 740 18.82 -1.87 -15.58
N LEU A 741 20.02 -2.11 -16.10
CA LEU A 741 20.27 -2.30 -17.53
C LEU A 741 19.65 -3.62 -18.05
N ASP A 742 19.78 -4.70 -17.29
CA ASP A 742 19.28 -6.02 -17.68
C ASP A 742 17.75 -6.04 -17.75
N VAL A 743 17.07 -5.44 -16.77
CA VAL A 743 15.59 -5.31 -16.74
C VAL A 743 15.08 -4.54 -17.96
N GLU A 744 15.79 -3.51 -18.38
CA GLU A 744 15.42 -2.71 -19.53
C GLU A 744 15.61 -3.47 -20.86
N HIS A 745 16.71 -4.22 -20.99
CA HIS A 745 16.97 -5.01 -22.19
C HIS A 745 15.86 -6.04 -22.46
N VAL A 746 15.34 -6.68 -21.39
CA VAL A 746 14.22 -7.62 -21.48
C VAL A 746 12.94 -6.93 -21.97
N GLU A 747 12.64 -5.72 -21.47
CA GLU A 747 11.45 -4.96 -21.92
C GLU A 747 11.53 -4.52 -23.38
N GLU A 748 12.72 -4.14 -23.86
CA GLU A 748 12.94 -3.76 -25.26
C GLU A 748 12.73 -4.95 -26.21
N GLN A 749 13.20 -6.14 -25.82
CA GLN A 749 12.95 -7.37 -26.57
C GLN A 749 11.46 -7.72 -26.63
N GLN A 750 10.74 -7.58 -25.52
CA GLN A 750 9.29 -7.83 -25.48
C GLN A 750 8.48 -6.82 -26.30
N ARG A 751 8.86 -5.53 -26.31
CA ARG A 751 8.20 -4.50 -27.13
C ARG A 751 8.40 -4.71 -28.64
N SER A 752 9.53 -5.28 -29.04
CA SER A 752 9.85 -5.54 -30.45
C SER A 752 9.25 -6.84 -30.98
N SER A 753 8.93 -7.82 -30.13
CA SER A 753 8.36 -9.10 -30.54
C SER A 753 6.83 -9.11 -30.67
N GLY A 754 6.13 -8.07 -30.19
CA GLY A 754 4.65 -8.00 -30.23
C GLY A 754 3.95 -9.13 -29.44
N SER A 755 4.70 -9.91 -28.65
CA SER A 755 4.20 -11.05 -27.89
C SER A 755 3.88 -10.64 -26.46
N GLU A 756 2.60 -10.61 -26.10
CA GLU A 756 2.14 -10.62 -24.71
C GLU A 756 2.35 -12.02 -24.09
N THR A 757 3.58 -12.49 -24.05
CA THR A 757 3.92 -13.67 -23.26
C THR A 757 4.33 -13.21 -21.87
N ASP A 758 3.58 -13.66 -20.86
CA ASP A 758 3.88 -13.51 -19.45
C ASP A 758 5.37 -13.71 -19.18
N SER A 759 5.97 -12.72 -18.51
CA SER A 759 7.39 -12.71 -18.22
C SER A 759 7.85 -13.99 -17.51
N ILE A 760 9.06 -14.41 -17.85
CA ILE A 760 9.88 -15.42 -17.16
C ILE A 760 9.53 -15.48 -15.66
N GLY A 761 8.84 -16.55 -15.25
CA GLY A 761 8.61 -16.86 -13.84
C GLY A 761 7.47 -16.12 -13.13
N GLY A 762 6.41 -15.69 -13.84
CA GLY A 762 5.13 -15.31 -13.21
C GLY A 762 5.16 -14.02 -12.38
N ARG A 763 6.16 -13.16 -12.55
CA ARG A 763 6.23 -11.86 -11.87
C ARG A 763 5.51 -10.76 -12.64
N ALA A 764 4.93 -9.81 -11.92
CA ALA A 764 4.39 -8.59 -12.53
C ALA A 764 5.51 -7.79 -13.23
N ARG A 765 5.17 -7.14 -14.35
CA ARG A 765 6.06 -6.21 -15.06
C ARG A 765 6.56 -5.12 -14.09
N ILE A 766 7.89 -4.96 -13.96
CA ILE A 766 8.49 -3.90 -13.14
C ILE A 766 8.05 -2.55 -13.70
N THR A 767 7.38 -1.74 -12.88
CA THR A 767 6.88 -0.44 -13.31
C THR A 767 8.04 0.55 -13.48
N TYR A 768 7.88 1.53 -14.38
CA TYR A 768 8.88 2.61 -14.54
C TYR A 768 9.08 3.39 -13.24
N PHE A 769 8.02 3.53 -12.44
CA PHE A 769 8.08 4.17 -11.13
C PHE A 769 8.99 3.42 -10.14
N GLU A 770 8.92 2.09 -10.06
CA GLU A 770 9.82 1.29 -9.21
C GLU A 770 11.28 1.48 -9.63
N LYS A 771 11.56 1.57 -10.94
CA LYS A 771 12.89 1.92 -11.46
C LYS A 771 13.33 3.31 -11.01
N LEU A 772 12.47 4.32 -11.13
CA LEU A 772 12.77 5.68 -10.70
C LEU A 772 13.10 5.77 -9.21
N MET A 773 12.39 5.03 -8.35
CA MET A 773 12.69 5.02 -6.91
C MET A 773 14.08 4.44 -6.63
N VAL A 774 14.43 3.31 -7.27
CA VAL A 774 15.77 2.72 -7.16
C VAL A 774 16.83 3.69 -7.68
N ILE A 775 16.60 4.32 -8.83
CA ILE A 775 17.50 5.30 -9.45
C ILE A 775 17.76 6.51 -8.55
N ARG A 776 16.70 7.14 -8.04
CA ARG A 776 16.82 8.32 -7.18
C ARG A 776 17.62 7.99 -5.93
N ASP A 777 17.35 6.83 -5.33
CA ASP A 777 18.04 6.41 -4.13
C ASP A 777 19.50 6.01 -4.45
N LEU A 778 19.78 5.45 -5.64
CA LEU A 778 21.14 5.16 -6.10
C LEU A 778 21.98 6.44 -6.27
N SER A 779 21.40 7.52 -6.81
CA SER A 779 22.09 8.82 -6.89
C SER A 779 22.42 9.39 -5.50
N ARG A 780 21.54 9.18 -4.50
CA ARG A 780 21.84 9.56 -3.11
C ARG A 780 22.99 8.74 -2.55
N GLU A 781 23.04 7.44 -2.84
CA GLU A 781 24.09 6.54 -2.36
C GLU A 781 25.44 6.87 -2.98
N TYR A 782 25.48 7.29 -4.25
CA TYR A 782 26.66 7.89 -4.86
C TYR A 782 27.15 9.14 -4.13
N THR A 783 26.22 9.97 -3.67
CA THR A 783 26.53 11.18 -2.90
C THR A 783 27.08 10.82 -1.53
N MET A 784 26.40 9.94 -0.80
CA MET A 784 26.76 9.52 0.56
C MET A 784 28.09 8.75 0.60
N SER A 785 28.39 8.00 -0.46
CA SER A 785 29.64 7.26 -0.60
C SER A 785 30.78 8.10 -1.19
N ASN A 786 30.54 9.37 -1.52
CA ASN A 786 31.49 10.27 -2.19
C ASN A 786 32.07 9.67 -3.50
N ARG A 787 31.22 8.99 -4.27
CA ARG A 787 31.55 8.30 -5.53
C ARG A 787 30.83 8.91 -6.74
N LEU A 788 30.52 10.21 -6.69
CA LEU A 788 29.78 10.93 -7.74
C LEU A 788 30.41 10.78 -9.14
N ASP A 789 31.74 10.79 -9.23
CA ASP A 789 32.47 10.63 -10.50
C ASP A 789 32.30 9.23 -11.10
N GLN A 790 32.13 8.20 -10.26
CA GLN A 790 31.85 6.84 -10.73
C GLN A 790 30.44 6.76 -11.33
N GLY A 791 29.45 7.34 -10.64
CA GLY A 791 28.08 7.44 -11.13
C GLY A 791 27.98 8.21 -12.45
N GLU A 792 28.68 9.35 -12.58
CA GLU A 792 28.74 10.11 -13.84
C GLU A 792 29.30 9.28 -14.99
N ARG A 793 30.44 8.61 -14.77
CA ARG A 793 31.10 7.79 -15.81
C ARG A 793 30.21 6.64 -16.25
N TRP A 794 29.63 5.90 -15.31
CA TRP A 794 28.79 4.75 -15.61
C TRP A 794 27.55 5.16 -16.42
N MET A 795 26.80 6.16 -15.95
CA MET A 795 25.58 6.60 -16.63
C MET A 795 25.88 7.18 -18.02
N THR A 796 27.01 7.89 -18.17
CA THR A 796 27.44 8.41 -19.48
C THR A 796 27.79 7.27 -20.44
N GLN A 797 28.52 6.24 -19.98
CA GLN A 797 28.86 5.07 -20.79
C GLN A 797 27.62 4.26 -21.18
N ALA A 798 26.69 4.04 -20.25
CA ALA A 798 25.42 3.37 -20.52
C ALA A 798 24.59 4.13 -21.57
N LEU A 799 24.51 5.46 -21.44
CA LEU A 799 23.83 6.32 -22.40
C LEU A 799 24.49 6.27 -23.78
N GLN A 800 25.81 6.35 -23.86
CA GLN A 800 26.57 6.24 -25.11
C GLN A 800 26.37 4.88 -25.79
N LYS A 801 26.41 3.78 -25.02
CA LYS A 801 26.16 2.44 -25.53
C LYS A 801 24.77 2.33 -26.17
N LYS A 802 23.75 2.93 -25.55
CA LYS A 802 22.38 2.98 -26.10
C LYS A 802 22.26 3.86 -27.34
N GLN A 803 22.88 5.04 -27.33
CA GLN A 803 22.88 5.95 -28.48
C GLN A 803 23.61 5.37 -29.70
N GLY A 804 24.58 4.48 -29.48
CA GLY A 804 25.29 3.76 -30.56
C GLY A 804 24.50 2.59 -31.16
N SER A 805 23.49 2.06 -30.47
CA SER A 805 22.70 0.90 -30.93
C SER A 805 21.28 1.24 -31.41
N LEU A 806 20.72 2.39 -31.03
CA LEU A 806 19.30 2.76 -31.21
C LEU A 806 19.13 4.22 -31.63
N ARG A 807 17.91 4.64 -32.00
CA ARG A 807 17.62 6.04 -32.37
C ARG A 807 17.83 6.96 -31.15
N PRO A 808 18.46 8.14 -31.29
CA PRO A 808 18.79 9.04 -30.17
C PRO A 808 17.61 9.54 -29.31
N ASP A 809 16.37 9.44 -29.79
CA ASP A 809 15.15 10.03 -29.20
C ASP A 809 14.21 8.98 -28.57
N GLU A 810 14.72 7.85 -28.08
CA GLU A 810 13.89 6.79 -27.50
C GLU A 810 13.63 7.00 -25.99
N LEU A 811 12.40 6.66 -25.58
CA LEU A 811 11.94 6.77 -24.19
C LEU A 811 12.81 5.97 -23.20
N SER A 812 13.47 4.91 -23.66
CA SER A 812 14.42 4.10 -22.89
C SER A 812 15.62 4.91 -22.37
N THR A 813 16.04 5.98 -23.05
CA THR A 813 17.21 6.78 -22.62
C THR A 813 16.89 7.79 -21.49
N VAL A 814 15.62 8.06 -21.21
CA VAL A 814 15.17 9.13 -20.31
C VAL A 814 15.62 8.91 -18.87
N TRP A 815 15.57 7.68 -18.37
CA TRP A 815 15.96 7.41 -16.98
C TRP A 815 17.46 7.65 -16.76
N LEU A 816 18.31 7.32 -17.73
CA LEU A 816 19.76 7.62 -17.69
C LEU A 816 20.01 9.14 -17.68
N LEU A 817 19.29 9.90 -18.52
CA LEU A 817 19.39 11.35 -18.55
C LEU A 817 18.94 11.99 -17.23
N ASN A 818 17.83 11.53 -16.66
CA ASN A 818 17.34 11.98 -15.37
C ASN A 818 18.32 11.67 -14.23
N SER A 819 18.94 10.48 -14.27
CA SER A 819 19.96 10.06 -13.30
C SER A 819 21.22 10.94 -13.39
N LEU A 820 21.71 11.18 -14.60
CA LEU A 820 22.83 12.08 -14.86
C LEU A 820 22.54 13.50 -14.38
N GLY A 821 21.32 13.99 -14.61
CA GLY A 821 20.87 15.28 -14.10
C GLY A 821 21.01 15.40 -12.58
N ILE A 822 20.61 14.37 -11.83
CA ILE A 822 20.76 14.35 -10.37
C ILE A 822 22.25 14.31 -9.97
N VAL A 823 23.08 13.49 -10.62
CA VAL A 823 24.51 13.39 -10.31
C VAL A 823 25.24 14.71 -10.57
N TYR A 824 24.95 15.36 -11.71
CA TYR A 824 25.51 16.68 -12.03
C TYR A 824 25.09 17.75 -11.02
N ASP A 825 23.84 17.74 -10.55
CA ASP A 825 23.38 18.65 -9.49
C ASP A 825 24.21 18.47 -8.20
N GLN A 826 24.45 17.22 -7.79
CA GLN A 826 25.24 16.91 -6.59
C GLN A 826 26.72 17.29 -6.74
N GLN A 827 27.27 17.22 -7.96
CA GLN A 827 28.60 17.72 -8.30
C GLN A 827 28.68 19.25 -8.44
N GLN A 828 27.57 19.97 -8.23
CA GLN A 828 27.46 21.42 -8.46
C GLN A 828 27.65 21.86 -9.94
N LYS A 829 27.53 20.92 -10.89
CA LYS A 829 27.49 21.18 -12.34
C LYS A 829 26.06 21.49 -12.79
N VAL A 830 25.46 22.53 -12.21
CA VAL A 830 24.01 22.76 -12.28
C VAL A 830 23.53 23.07 -13.71
N GLU A 831 24.34 23.73 -14.53
CA GLU A 831 24.02 24.01 -15.94
C GLU A 831 23.93 22.73 -16.78
N LEU A 832 24.88 21.80 -16.57
CA LEU A 832 24.87 20.50 -17.23
C LEU A 832 23.67 19.67 -16.76
N ALA A 833 23.35 19.72 -15.46
CA ALA A 833 22.17 19.07 -14.89
C ALA A 833 20.87 19.54 -15.57
N ALA A 834 20.67 20.86 -15.67
CA ALA A 834 19.51 21.46 -16.31
C ALA A 834 19.42 21.06 -17.79
N ALA A 835 20.51 21.19 -18.55
CA ALA A 835 20.54 20.83 -19.97
C ALA A 835 20.23 19.33 -20.21
N THR A 836 20.64 18.45 -19.29
CA THR A 836 20.39 17.01 -19.39
C THR A 836 18.93 16.67 -19.11
N GLN A 837 18.33 17.32 -18.11
CA GLN A 837 16.91 17.16 -17.78
C GLN A 837 15.98 17.81 -18.81
N GLU A 838 16.38 18.91 -19.44
CA GLU A 838 15.64 19.50 -20.58
C GLU A 838 15.55 18.52 -21.76
N LYS A 839 16.64 17.81 -22.06
CA LYS A 839 16.63 16.73 -23.07
C LYS A 839 15.70 15.59 -22.68
N ALA A 840 15.76 15.15 -21.43
CA ALA A 840 14.86 14.10 -20.92
C ALA A 840 13.39 14.51 -21.05
N LEU A 841 13.06 15.75 -20.67
CA LEU A 841 11.72 16.32 -20.75
C LEU A 841 11.20 16.37 -22.19
N MET A 842 12.03 16.79 -23.14
CA MET A 842 11.66 16.84 -24.57
C MET A 842 11.24 15.45 -25.09
N ILE A 843 12.01 14.42 -24.75
CA ILE A 843 11.71 13.03 -25.17
C ILE A 843 10.40 12.56 -24.53
N GLN A 844 10.20 12.81 -23.23
CA GLN A 844 8.98 12.42 -22.53
C GLN A 844 7.74 13.14 -23.06
N GLU A 845 7.80 14.45 -23.30
CA GLU A 845 6.67 15.22 -23.85
C GLU A 845 6.27 14.74 -25.25
N LYS A 846 7.25 14.36 -26.07
CA LYS A 846 7.02 13.83 -27.42
C LYS A 846 6.31 12.46 -27.43
N HIS A 847 6.67 11.56 -26.50
CA HIS A 847 6.19 10.17 -26.50
C HIS A 847 5.03 9.90 -25.53
N LEU A 848 5.05 10.51 -24.34
CA LEU A 848 4.08 10.29 -23.26
C LEU A 848 3.09 11.45 -23.10
N GLY A 849 3.41 12.62 -23.65
CA GLY A 849 2.61 13.84 -23.49
C GLY A 849 2.91 14.63 -22.21
N THR A 850 2.29 15.81 -22.10
CA THR A 850 2.59 16.82 -21.07
C THR A 850 1.96 16.55 -19.71
N SER A 851 0.97 15.65 -19.65
CA SER A 851 0.20 15.34 -18.44
C SER A 851 0.59 14.00 -17.81
N HIS A 852 1.52 13.26 -18.41
CA HIS A 852 2.00 11.99 -17.87
C HIS A 852 2.84 12.20 -16.61
N LEU A 853 2.65 11.37 -15.58
CA LEU A 853 3.31 11.53 -14.28
C LEU A 853 4.84 11.56 -14.38
N GLU A 854 5.43 10.79 -15.30
CA GLU A 854 6.88 10.80 -15.54
C GLU A 854 7.38 12.14 -16.08
N THR A 855 6.61 12.77 -16.98
CA THR A 855 6.89 14.10 -17.50
C THR A 855 6.86 15.12 -16.36
N ILE A 856 5.85 15.02 -15.48
CA ILE A 856 5.68 15.92 -14.33
C ILE A 856 6.81 15.81 -13.32
N TRP A 857 7.34 14.60 -13.10
CA TRP A 857 8.50 14.42 -12.25
C TRP A 857 9.72 15.17 -12.79
N THR A 858 10.05 14.99 -14.08
CA THR A 858 11.17 15.68 -14.73
C THR A 858 10.98 17.20 -14.72
N VAL A 859 9.74 17.69 -14.92
CA VAL A 859 9.42 19.12 -14.78
C VAL A 859 9.76 19.64 -13.38
N ASN A 860 9.43 18.90 -12.32
CA ASN A 860 9.78 19.30 -10.97
C ASN A 860 11.29 19.27 -10.69
N GLU A 861 12.00 18.26 -11.20
CA GLU A 861 13.46 18.20 -11.06
C GLU A 861 14.12 19.39 -11.76
N LEU A 862 13.67 19.74 -12.96
CA LEU A 862 14.13 20.91 -13.69
C LEU A 862 13.82 22.21 -12.93
N GLY A 863 12.65 22.29 -12.31
CA GLY A 863 12.30 23.39 -11.39
C GLY A 863 13.29 23.52 -10.23
N ARG A 864 13.77 22.39 -9.68
CA ARG A 864 14.82 22.40 -8.64
C ARG A 864 16.16 22.90 -9.20
N MET A 865 16.54 22.49 -10.41
CA MET A 865 17.79 22.94 -11.05
C MET A 865 17.78 24.44 -11.34
N TYR A 866 16.69 24.97 -11.90
CA TYR A 866 16.57 26.40 -12.15
C TYR A 866 16.67 27.24 -10.87
N ARG A 867 16.21 26.70 -9.73
CA ARG A 867 16.39 27.35 -8.43
C ARG A 867 17.87 27.40 -8.00
N HIS A 868 18.64 26.35 -8.26
CA HIS A 868 20.08 26.31 -7.99
C HIS A 868 20.84 27.27 -8.93
N LEU A 869 20.41 27.42 -10.18
CA LEU A 869 20.91 28.41 -11.15
C LEU A 869 20.48 29.87 -10.85
N GLN A 870 19.79 30.11 -9.72
CA GLN A 870 19.20 31.42 -9.40
C GLN A 870 18.16 31.92 -10.42
N ARG A 871 17.70 31.07 -11.36
CA ARG A 871 16.57 31.31 -12.28
C ARG A 871 15.25 31.01 -11.55
N THR A 872 14.97 31.76 -10.50
CA THR A 872 13.84 31.51 -9.58
C THR A 872 12.48 31.60 -10.26
N GLN A 873 12.31 32.48 -11.26
CA GLN A 873 11.05 32.61 -11.99
C GLN A 873 10.76 31.38 -12.87
N ASP A 874 11.78 30.82 -13.51
CA ASP A 874 11.65 29.59 -14.30
C ASP A 874 11.35 28.39 -13.40
N SER A 875 12.01 28.33 -12.23
CA SER A 875 11.73 27.33 -11.20
C SER A 875 10.26 27.35 -10.76
N ILE A 876 9.73 28.54 -10.46
CA ILE A 876 8.32 28.73 -10.08
C ILE A 876 7.40 28.28 -11.22
N THR A 877 7.75 28.59 -12.47
CA THR A 877 6.96 28.21 -13.64
C THR A 877 6.88 26.70 -13.79
N MET A 878 8.01 26.00 -13.69
CA MET A 878 8.07 24.54 -13.75
C MET A 878 7.30 23.88 -12.60
N HIS A 879 7.53 24.29 -11.35
CA HIS A 879 6.81 23.73 -10.21
C HIS A 879 5.31 24.04 -10.25
N SER A 880 4.90 25.21 -10.74
CA SER A 880 3.47 25.55 -10.90
C SER A 880 2.81 24.72 -11.99
N ARG A 881 3.53 24.46 -13.10
CA ARG A 881 3.09 23.56 -14.17
C ARG A 881 2.89 22.14 -13.64
N ALA A 882 3.86 21.63 -12.90
CA ALA A 882 3.76 20.31 -12.28
C ALA A 882 2.59 20.23 -11.29
N LEU A 883 2.44 21.24 -10.42
CA LEU A 883 1.38 21.30 -9.43
C LEU A 883 -0.02 21.34 -10.06
N ALA A 884 -0.18 22.04 -11.19
CA ALA A 884 -1.46 22.14 -11.89
C ALA A 884 -1.94 20.77 -12.39
N VAL A 885 -1.03 19.92 -12.87
CA VAL A 885 -1.36 18.55 -13.31
C VAL A 885 -1.56 17.63 -12.11
N LEU A 886 -0.73 17.72 -11.06
CA LEU A 886 -0.90 16.84 -9.90
C LEU A 886 -2.20 17.11 -9.14
N ARG A 887 -2.64 18.37 -9.05
CA ARG A 887 -3.89 18.72 -8.35
C ARG A 887 -5.15 18.17 -9.01
N THR A 888 -5.15 17.86 -10.31
CA THR A 888 -6.31 17.20 -10.95
C THR A 888 -6.49 15.76 -10.45
N SER A 889 -5.44 15.17 -9.90
CA SER A 889 -5.44 13.80 -9.39
C SER A 889 -5.82 13.71 -7.90
N GLY A 890 -5.87 14.84 -7.19
CA GLY A 890 -6.19 14.95 -5.76
C GLY A 890 -4.96 15.27 -4.88
N ASP A 891 -5.18 15.53 -3.59
CA ASP A 891 -4.12 15.83 -2.62
C ASP A 891 -3.33 14.56 -2.24
N ASP A 892 -2.11 14.44 -2.79
CA ASP A 892 -1.17 13.35 -2.52
C ASP A 892 0.24 13.84 -2.07
N LEU A 893 1.16 12.89 -1.87
CA LEU A 893 2.53 13.21 -1.45
C LEU A 893 3.36 13.89 -2.54
N GLN A 894 3.05 13.69 -3.82
CA GLN A 894 3.71 14.39 -4.91
C GLN A 894 3.28 15.86 -4.93
N VAL A 895 1.98 16.15 -4.74
CA VAL A 895 1.46 17.51 -4.54
C VAL A 895 2.17 18.18 -3.37
N ALA A 896 2.25 17.51 -2.21
CA ALA A 896 2.94 18.08 -1.05
C ALA A 896 4.44 18.32 -1.28
N TRP A 897 5.12 17.44 -2.02
CA TRP A 897 6.50 17.64 -2.38
C TRP A 897 6.68 18.84 -3.33
N THR A 898 5.86 18.93 -4.38
CA THR A 898 5.86 20.06 -5.33
C THR A 898 5.51 21.39 -4.65
N LEU A 899 4.56 21.40 -3.71
CA LEU A 899 4.24 22.58 -2.89
C LEU A 899 5.44 23.03 -2.07
N ASN A 900 6.16 22.09 -1.45
CA ASN A 900 7.37 22.41 -0.69
C ASN A 900 8.50 22.94 -1.57
N THR A 901 8.71 22.39 -2.77
CA THR A 901 9.74 22.89 -3.69
C THR A 901 9.37 24.26 -4.27
N LEU A 902 8.09 24.46 -4.62
CA LEU A 902 7.56 25.76 -5.04
C LEU A 902 7.69 26.81 -3.93
N ALA A 903 7.39 26.45 -2.67
CA ALA A 903 7.55 27.33 -1.52
C ALA A 903 9.00 27.78 -1.32
N ARG A 904 9.96 26.85 -1.47
CA ARG A 904 11.39 27.18 -1.43
C ARG A 904 11.79 28.13 -2.56
N ALA A 905 11.25 27.95 -3.77
CA ALA A 905 11.48 28.86 -4.90
C ALA A 905 10.90 30.26 -4.64
N ARG A 906 9.67 30.35 -4.10
CA ARG A 906 9.02 31.61 -3.70
C ARG A 906 9.78 32.35 -2.61
N ARG A 907 10.24 31.63 -1.59
CA ARG A 907 11.09 32.20 -0.53
C ARG A 907 12.37 32.81 -1.10
N GLN A 908 13.03 32.12 -2.04
CA GLN A 908 14.26 32.60 -2.68
C GLN A 908 14.01 33.80 -3.61
N LEU A 909 12.81 33.95 -4.17
CA LEU A 909 12.37 35.15 -4.90
C LEU A 909 12.12 36.35 -3.95
N GLY A 910 12.16 36.16 -2.63
CA GLY A 910 11.86 37.21 -1.65
C GLY A 910 10.39 37.27 -1.22
N ASP A 911 9.63 36.19 -1.42
CA ASP A 911 8.22 36.09 -1.05
C ASP A 911 7.99 35.01 0.04
N PRO A 912 8.44 35.27 1.28
CA PRO A 912 8.31 34.32 2.39
C PRO A 912 6.85 34.12 2.84
N ALA A 913 5.95 35.06 2.55
CA ALA A 913 4.54 34.96 2.95
C ALA A 913 3.82 33.86 2.15
N ASN A 914 3.94 33.86 0.82
CA ASN A 914 3.38 32.79 0.00
C ASN A 914 4.11 31.47 0.22
N ALA A 915 5.43 31.49 0.49
CA ALA A 915 6.16 30.28 0.88
C ALA A 915 5.58 29.63 2.16
N ILE A 916 5.23 30.43 3.18
CA ILE A 916 4.59 29.91 4.40
C ILE A 916 3.23 29.30 4.08
N ALA A 917 2.41 29.93 3.24
CA ALA A 917 1.10 29.40 2.85
C ALA A 917 1.24 28.03 2.16
N LEU A 918 2.14 27.93 1.18
CA LEU A 918 2.42 26.68 0.45
C LEU A 918 2.98 25.58 1.36
N HIS A 919 3.91 25.92 2.26
CA HIS A 919 4.41 24.94 3.24
C HIS A 919 3.33 24.47 4.23
N LYS A 920 2.41 25.36 4.65
CA LYS A 920 1.29 24.98 5.51
C LYS A 920 0.33 24.02 4.79
N GLU A 921 0.05 24.29 3.53
CA GLU A 921 -0.75 23.40 2.68
C GLU A 921 -0.06 22.02 2.53
N ALA A 922 1.22 22.01 2.20
CA ALA A 922 2.00 20.77 2.10
C ALA A 922 2.02 19.98 3.42
N ILE A 923 2.15 20.67 4.56
CA ILE A 923 2.09 20.06 5.89
C ILE A 923 0.70 19.47 6.17
N ALA A 924 -0.38 20.14 5.78
CA ALA A 924 -1.74 19.62 5.98
C ALA A 924 -1.91 18.29 5.24
N ILE A 925 -1.46 18.23 3.98
CA ILE A 925 -1.48 17.00 3.17
C ILE A 925 -0.59 15.93 3.80
N GLN A 926 0.66 16.26 4.14
CA GLN A 926 1.60 15.30 4.74
C GLN A 926 1.16 14.79 6.11
N LYS A 927 0.56 15.64 6.96
CA LYS A 927 -0.01 15.21 8.25
C LYS A 927 -1.17 14.25 8.06
N LYS A 928 -2.05 14.55 7.09
CA LYS A 928 -3.19 13.71 6.74
C LYS A 928 -2.73 12.33 6.24
N LEU A 929 -1.67 12.27 5.44
CA LEU A 929 -1.21 11.03 4.79
C LEU A 929 -0.16 10.23 5.58
N LEU A 930 0.74 10.90 6.32
CA LEU A 930 1.90 10.25 6.95
C LEU A 930 1.90 10.34 8.48
N GLY A 931 0.98 11.11 9.06
CA GLY A 931 0.97 11.42 10.48
C GLY A 931 1.84 12.64 10.83
N ALA A 932 1.61 13.20 12.02
CA ALA A 932 2.16 14.48 12.43
C ALA A 932 3.67 14.48 12.68
N GLU A 933 4.23 13.33 13.03
CA GLU A 933 5.65 13.17 13.40
C GLU A 933 6.52 12.70 12.22
N HIS A 934 5.96 12.49 11.03
CA HIS A 934 6.72 11.99 9.89
C HIS A 934 7.86 12.97 9.49
N PRO A 935 9.06 12.48 9.12
CA PRO A 935 10.20 13.33 8.74
C PRO A 935 9.90 14.46 7.74
N HIS A 936 9.10 14.18 6.69
CA HIS A 936 8.63 15.19 5.74
C HIS A 936 7.85 16.36 6.37
N VAL A 937 6.95 16.09 7.33
CA VAL A 937 6.21 17.14 8.06
C VAL A 937 7.17 17.98 8.89
N LEU A 938 8.14 17.34 9.54
CA LEU A 938 9.14 18.01 10.35
C LEU A 938 10.08 18.86 9.47
N TRP A 939 10.48 18.40 8.28
CA TRP A 939 11.24 19.19 7.31
C TRP A 939 10.49 20.43 6.86
N ALA A 940 9.23 20.29 6.44
CA ALA A 940 8.41 21.43 6.02
C ALA A 940 8.17 22.42 7.18
N THR A 941 8.04 21.92 8.41
CA THR A 941 7.93 22.78 9.61
C THR A 941 9.20 23.60 9.84
N ALA A 942 10.39 23.00 9.65
CA ALA A 942 11.65 23.74 9.69
C ALA A 942 11.78 24.76 8.55
N ASP A 943 11.27 24.46 7.36
CA ASP A 943 11.22 25.41 6.25
C ASP A 943 10.34 26.64 6.56
N ILE A 944 9.20 26.46 7.23
CA ILE A 944 8.40 27.58 7.77
C ILE A 944 9.21 28.39 8.78
N GLY A 945 9.95 27.72 9.67
CA GLY A 945 10.86 28.37 10.61
C GLY A 945 11.87 29.28 9.91
N ARG A 946 12.45 28.80 8.80
CA ARG A 946 13.35 29.60 7.96
C ARG A 946 12.66 30.78 7.28
N CYS A 947 11.41 30.62 6.82
CA CYS A 947 10.62 31.74 6.25
C CYS A 947 10.39 32.86 7.28
N TYR A 948 10.04 32.51 8.53
CA TYR A 948 9.88 33.52 9.58
C TYR A 948 11.19 34.21 9.95
N ARG A 949 12.31 33.48 9.91
CA ARG A 949 13.63 34.08 10.12
C ARG A 949 13.96 35.12 9.06
N ASP A 950 13.65 34.85 7.79
CA ASP A 950 13.86 35.80 6.70
C ASP A 950 12.96 37.05 6.82
N GLN A 951 11.86 36.95 7.56
CA GLN A 951 11.01 38.08 7.96
C GLN A 951 11.45 38.76 9.27
N HIS A 952 12.62 38.40 9.83
CA HIS A 952 13.11 38.85 11.14
C HIS A 952 12.19 38.51 12.33
N ARG A 953 11.30 37.52 12.18
CA ARG A 953 10.40 37.01 13.22
C ARG A 953 11.03 35.83 13.96
N PHE A 954 12.06 36.14 14.75
CA PHE A 954 12.92 35.12 15.36
C PHE A 954 12.22 34.25 16.41
N VAL A 955 11.22 34.78 17.14
CA VAL A 955 10.48 34.01 18.16
C VAL A 955 9.62 32.93 17.52
N GLU A 956 8.88 33.27 16.45
CA GLU A 956 8.08 32.31 15.69
C GLU A 956 8.95 31.30 14.97
N SER A 957 10.07 31.76 14.40
CA SER A 957 11.08 30.87 13.80
C SER A 957 11.59 29.84 14.81
N ALA A 958 11.96 30.28 16.02
CA ALA A 958 12.44 29.41 17.09
C ALA A 958 11.37 28.41 17.55
N ARG A 959 10.09 28.82 17.60
CA ARG A 959 8.97 27.90 17.90
C ARG A 959 8.89 26.76 16.88
N HIS A 960 8.95 27.07 15.59
CA HIS A 960 8.88 26.05 14.53
C HIS A 960 10.10 25.13 14.51
N HIS A 961 11.30 25.68 14.69
CA HIS A 961 12.52 24.86 14.79
C HIS A 961 12.53 23.97 16.04
N ARG A 962 11.97 24.42 17.16
CA ARG A 962 11.82 23.59 18.38
C ARG A 962 10.85 22.43 18.16
N ILE A 963 9.71 22.66 17.50
CA ILE A 963 8.77 21.59 17.14
C ILE A 963 9.47 20.54 16.26
N CYS A 964 10.22 20.97 15.24
CA CYS A 964 11.00 20.09 14.37
C CYS A 964 12.01 19.25 15.16
N LEU A 965 12.80 19.90 16.04
CA LEU A 965 13.83 19.25 16.84
C LEU A 965 13.24 18.17 17.76
N GLU A 966 12.19 18.49 18.51
CA GLU A 966 11.57 17.53 19.44
C GLU A 966 10.92 16.35 18.72
N GLY A 967 10.31 16.58 17.55
CA GLY A 967 9.81 15.48 16.72
C GLY A 967 10.93 14.56 16.21
N ARG A 968 12.04 15.14 15.72
CA ARG A 968 13.18 14.34 15.25
C ARG A 968 13.85 13.54 16.37
N LYS A 969 13.93 14.10 17.59
CA LYS A 969 14.44 13.35 18.75
C LYS A 969 13.61 12.10 19.02
N ARG A 970 12.28 12.19 18.95
CA ARG A 970 11.38 11.05 19.15
C ARG A 970 11.48 10.01 18.04
N VAL A 971 11.57 10.45 16.78
CA VAL A 971 11.48 9.57 15.61
C VAL A 971 12.82 8.99 15.18
N LEU A 972 13.88 9.80 15.15
CA LEU A 972 15.19 9.44 14.62
C LEU A 972 16.23 9.18 15.72
N GLY A 973 15.93 9.59 16.96
CA GLY A 973 16.89 9.58 18.06
C GLY A 973 17.77 10.83 18.09
N LEU A 974 18.50 10.98 19.20
CA LEU A 974 19.34 12.15 19.48
C LEU A 974 20.56 12.23 18.57
N ASP A 975 21.14 11.08 18.20
CA ASP A 975 22.40 11.03 17.46
C ASP A 975 22.20 11.11 15.94
N HIS A 976 20.96 11.05 15.43
CA HIS A 976 20.75 11.10 13.98
C HIS A 976 21.19 12.44 13.37
N LEU A 977 21.81 12.41 12.19
CA LEU A 977 22.41 13.59 11.57
C LEU A 977 21.38 14.73 11.33
N ASP A 978 20.17 14.39 10.90
CA ASP A 978 19.07 15.35 10.80
C ASP A 978 18.67 15.98 12.15
N THR A 979 18.73 15.23 13.25
CA THR A 979 18.44 15.77 14.59
C THR A 979 19.50 16.80 14.99
N LEU A 980 20.77 16.48 14.71
CA LEU A 980 21.91 17.38 14.97
C LEU A 980 21.83 18.66 14.11
N TRP A 981 21.36 18.56 12.86
CA TRP A 981 21.09 19.74 12.03
C TRP A 981 19.94 20.60 12.56
N ALA A 982 18.87 19.99 13.06
CA ALA A 982 17.76 20.74 13.67
C ALA A 982 18.22 21.50 14.93
N MET A 983 19.13 20.93 15.72
CA MET A 983 19.75 21.64 16.86
C MET A 983 20.51 22.88 16.40
N ASN A 984 21.31 22.76 15.34
CA ASN A 984 22.04 23.89 14.76
C ASN A 984 21.12 24.97 14.18
N ASP A 985 20.06 24.59 13.46
CA ASP A 985 19.07 25.53 12.92
C ASP A 985 18.36 26.30 14.04
N LEU A 986 17.99 25.63 15.14
CA LEU A 986 17.42 26.29 16.32
C LEU A 986 18.45 27.19 17.01
N GLY A 987 19.70 26.73 17.13
CA GLY A 987 20.81 27.49 17.71
C GLY A 987 21.06 28.81 16.98
N LEU A 988 21.04 28.79 15.65
CA LEU A 988 21.19 29.99 14.82
C LEU A 988 20.10 31.03 15.11
N VAL A 989 18.85 30.61 15.25
CA VAL A 989 17.74 31.54 15.52
C VAL A 989 17.77 32.03 16.96
N MET A 990 18.14 31.16 17.91
CA MET A 990 18.28 31.51 19.32
C MET A 990 19.41 32.52 19.56
N ALA A 991 20.44 32.55 18.71
CA ALA A 991 21.57 33.47 18.86
C ALA A 991 21.14 34.95 18.88
N GLU A 992 20.03 35.28 18.24
CA GLU A 992 19.50 36.64 18.14
C GLU A 992 18.93 37.18 19.46
N PHE A 993 18.46 36.33 20.37
CA PHE A 993 17.80 36.76 21.62
C PHE A 993 18.17 35.93 22.87
N ASN A 994 18.86 34.81 22.72
CA ASN A 994 19.37 33.97 23.80
C ASN A 994 20.65 33.22 23.39
N LYS A 995 21.78 33.94 23.41
CA LYS A 995 23.11 33.44 23.04
C LYS A 995 23.59 32.24 23.89
N VAL A 996 23.16 32.15 25.15
CA VAL A 996 23.55 31.06 26.05
C VAL A 996 22.92 29.73 25.62
N GLU A 997 21.62 29.73 25.34
CA GLU A 997 20.92 28.55 24.85
C GLU A 997 21.37 28.17 23.43
N ALA A 998 21.61 29.16 22.56
CA ALA A 998 22.19 28.95 21.24
C ALA A 998 23.54 28.20 21.31
N ARG A 999 24.43 28.63 22.20
CA ARG A 999 25.73 27.97 22.42
C ARG A 999 25.56 26.53 22.89
N LYS A 1000 24.61 26.27 23.79
CA LYS A 1000 24.31 24.92 24.30
C LYS A 1000 23.87 23.99 23.17
N LEU A 1001 22.94 24.44 22.33
CA LEU A 1001 22.46 23.66 21.17
C LEU A 1001 23.57 23.34 20.18
N HIS A 1002 24.41 24.32 19.82
CA HIS A 1002 25.53 24.09 18.93
C HIS A 1002 26.58 23.14 19.52
N ARG A 1003 26.84 23.20 20.83
CA ARG A 1003 27.75 22.25 21.51
C ARG A 1003 27.22 20.82 21.47
N GLN A 1004 25.91 20.62 21.71
CA GLN A 1004 25.30 19.30 21.60
C GLN A 1004 25.41 18.74 20.16
N ALA A 1005 25.12 19.58 19.15
CA ALA A 1005 25.28 19.19 17.75
C ALA A 1005 26.74 18.86 17.40
N LEU A 1006 27.70 19.64 17.91
CA LEU A 1006 29.14 19.43 17.68
C LEU A 1006 29.62 18.08 18.22
N VAL A 1007 29.19 17.67 19.42
CA VAL A 1007 29.57 16.38 20.01
C VAL A 1007 29.11 15.23 19.12
N GLY A 1008 27.83 15.21 18.74
CA GLY A 1008 27.29 14.16 17.86
C GLY A 1008 27.93 14.16 16.46
N GLN A 1009 28.16 15.35 15.87
CA GLN A 1009 28.82 15.47 14.56
C GLN A 1009 30.28 15.01 14.60
N THR A 1010 31.00 15.28 15.69
CA THR A 1010 32.39 14.84 15.84
C THR A 1010 32.47 13.32 15.93
N LEU A 1011 31.54 12.69 16.64
CA LEU A 1011 31.46 11.23 16.74
C LEU A 1011 31.12 10.57 15.39
N LEU A 1012 30.18 11.15 14.62
CA LEU A 1012 29.66 10.53 13.40
C LEU A 1012 30.44 10.85 12.13
N LEU A 1013 30.91 12.09 11.99
CA LEU A 1013 31.53 12.60 10.77
C LEU A 1013 33.03 12.87 10.93
N GLY A 1014 33.54 12.85 12.16
CA GLY A 1014 34.91 13.25 12.47
C GLY A 1014 35.08 14.77 12.62
N ALA A 1015 36.23 15.16 13.18
CA ALA A 1015 36.53 16.53 13.58
C ALA A 1015 36.77 17.51 12.40
N SER A 1016 37.16 16.97 11.24
CA SER A 1016 37.53 17.71 10.02
C SER A 1016 36.37 17.92 9.05
N HIS A 1017 35.21 17.27 9.26
CA HIS A 1017 34.07 17.40 8.37
C HIS A 1017 33.52 18.84 8.36
N ARG A 1018 33.10 19.33 7.18
CA ARG A 1018 32.64 20.72 6.97
C ARG A 1018 31.58 21.19 7.98
N HIS A 1019 30.66 20.31 8.36
CA HIS A 1019 29.58 20.63 9.31
C HIS A 1019 30.08 20.69 10.76
N THR A 1020 30.98 19.78 11.15
CA THR A 1020 31.62 19.79 12.47
C THR A 1020 32.45 21.06 12.66
N VAL A 1021 33.21 21.45 11.64
CA VAL A 1021 33.96 22.71 11.62
C VAL A 1021 33.02 23.91 11.72
N TRP A 1022 31.94 23.93 10.94
CA TRP A 1022 30.96 25.02 10.99
C TRP A 1022 30.35 25.20 12.38
N SER A 1023 29.91 24.13 13.04
CA SER A 1023 29.34 24.18 14.40
C SER A 1023 30.35 24.74 15.40
N ARG A 1024 31.62 24.33 15.30
CA ARG A 1024 32.73 24.86 16.12
C ARG A 1024 32.92 26.36 15.90
N THR A 1025 32.89 26.83 14.65
CA THR A 1025 32.98 28.25 14.32
C THR A 1025 31.81 29.06 14.90
N GLN A 1026 30.57 28.54 14.87
CA GLN A 1026 29.43 29.25 15.48
C GLN A 1026 29.56 29.36 16.99
N ILE A 1027 30.04 28.30 17.66
CA ILE A 1027 30.31 28.33 19.11
C ILE A 1027 31.36 29.39 19.43
N ALA A 1028 32.48 29.43 18.70
CA ALA A 1028 33.53 30.43 18.92
C ALA A 1028 33.03 31.87 18.72
N LYS A 1029 32.19 32.11 17.70
CA LYS A 1029 31.55 33.43 17.49
C LYS A 1029 30.65 33.82 18.65
N LEU A 1030 29.81 32.90 19.14
CA LEU A 1030 28.94 33.15 20.27
C LEU A 1030 29.74 33.37 21.56
N GLU A 1031 30.81 32.62 21.79
CA GLU A 1031 31.68 32.79 22.94
C GLU A 1031 32.34 34.15 22.96
N ALA A 1032 32.89 34.60 21.81
CA ALA A 1032 33.45 35.95 21.68
C ALA A 1032 32.41 37.04 22.00
N GLN A 1033 31.17 36.88 21.52
CA GLN A 1033 30.08 37.82 21.76
C GLN A 1033 29.53 37.78 23.20
N ILE A 1034 29.59 36.63 23.86
CA ILE A 1034 29.16 36.48 25.27
C ILE A 1034 30.24 37.05 26.20
N SER A 1035 31.52 36.94 25.86
CA SER A 1035 32.62 37.52 26.65
C SER A 1035 32.77 39.04 26.52
N LEU A 1036 32.09 39.67 25.55
CA LEU A 1036 32.07 41.12 25.33
C LEU A 1036 30.90 41.84 26.04
N VAL A 1037 29.99 41.08 26.66
CA VAL A 1037 28.85 41.55 27.46
C VAL A 1037 29.09 41.19 28.90
#